data_AF-A0A6I0FG31-F1
#
_entry.id   AF-A0A6I0FG31-F1
#
_cell.length_a   1.000
_cell.length_b   1.000
_cell.length_c   1.000
_cell.angle_alpha   90.00
_cell.angle_beta   90.00
_cell.angle_gamma   90.00
#
_symmetry.space_group_name_H-M   'P 1'
#
loop_
_entity.id
_entity.type
_entity.pdbx_description
1 polymer ?
#
loop_
_entity_poly.entity_id
_entity_poly.type
_entity_poly.pdbx_seq_one_letter_code
_entity_poly.pdbx_strand_id
1 'polypeptide(L)'
;MKTFKVLLCTVLLMVFTFTSISNGASSQVVDKVVMVILNRCSLQQLESMPQIKHMIDNGYIGLMNTRVSGRNSEAKGYATIGWGTRAEASQDTSIFHNIDDNASKIYTRRTGDILPEEGIVNIDINMLKELNSRGDFNPAVGSLGHQLKESSLKTALIGNSDTDERKNRAAGYIAMDNKGYIDMGATDEGATVKDINRPYGVKTDFNGILSIYDKVQDKASFIVIETGDTNRLEDYKKNLTPKAYNGLSEITLNEIDNFVKELVNTIDFNKTMIMLVTPYPSDKSAEKGDRLTPVVFYFGGDEGGLLTSNTTRRKGIIANIDIAPSVLSYLNNNPIKNMTGREVELITSTDNLEYIKNLNNRVVNTSVQRYRVLYTFAIYQMLASVLALLAIIFRKKICNSKRELISLILLGTIIAPLVFLIMPIFGSNHILVTYLLLVTISTFMVLAISNLFKNSPISIIAFTTAITLFALLVDIFLGQALIKNSIMGYDPIIGARYYGIGNEYAGILIGCSLIFTTALIQKNSSYKRLVPILYFIIVIAIGLPLFGANVGATITATASFLFVGYRVFTNKCKIKNLAFIGVFVVLVVTIMALIDLFLLESKSHLAEAIKQILNGGPIVILDIITRKIAMNIRVMGVTIWSRVLLIAVAILGVLFYKPIGLFKRIAALYPQLAKGWSGIILACGIGFLVNDSGVVTAAMSIIYLTTTILYLLLNDIKAKDII
;
A
#
# COMPACT_ATOMS: atom_id res chain seq x y z
N MET A 1 29.33 -28.67 -6.63
CA MET A 1 28.38 -29.25 -5.64
C MET A 1 28.60 -28.77 -4.22
N LYS A 2 29.83 -28.81 -3.65
CA LYS A 2 30.11 -28.30 -2.28
C LYS A 2 29.74 -26.81 -2.10
N THR A 3 30.12 -25.94 -3.02
CA THR A 3 29.77 -24.50 -2.99
C THR A 3 28.27 -24.21 -3.13
N PHE A 4 27.52 -25.07 -3.82
CA PHE A 4 26.06 -24.96 -3.94
C PHE A 4 25.37 -25.29 -2.63
N LYS A 5 25.80 -26.37 -1.95
CA LYS A 5 25.29 -26.72 -0.62
C LYS A 5 25.64 -25.65 0.40
N VAL A 6 26.86 -25.11 0.36
CA VAL A 6 27.29 -24.05 1.29
C VAL A 6 26.46 -22.78 1.08
N LEU A 7 26.33 -22.26 -0.15
CA LEU A 7 25.57 -21.03 -0.41
C LEU A 7 24.06 -21.20 -0.16
N LEU A 8 23.48 -22.35 -0.54
CA LEU A 8 22.08 -22.68 -0.25
C LEU A 8 21.86 -22.76 1.26
N CYS A 9 22.78 -23.40 1.99
CA CYS A 9 22.74 -23.41 3.45
C CYS A 9 22.92 -21.99 4.02
N THR A 10 23.77 -21.13 3.47
CA THR A 10 23.94 -19.75 3.97
C THR A 10 22.71 -18.89 3.72
N VAL A 11 22.06 -19.02 2.56
CA VAL A 11 20.81 -18.32 2.26
C VAL A 11 19.67 -18.87 3.12
N LEU A 12 19.58 -20.19 3.30
CA LEU A 12 18.62 -20.79 4.23
C LEU A 12 18.90 -20.36 5.67
N LEU A 13 20.16 -20.34 6.11
CA LEU A 13 20.54 -19.88 7.45
C LEU A 13 20.19 -18.40 7.63
N MET A 14 20.47 -17.54 6.65
CA MET A 14 20.06 -16.13 6.70
C MET A 14 18.54 -15.99 6.77
N VAL A 15 17.79 -16.76 5.97
CA VAL A 15 16.32 -16.77 6.03
C VAL A 15 15.83 -17.21 7.42
N PHE A 16 16.49 -18.17 8.08
CA PHE A 16 16.16 -18.63 9.43
C PHE A 16 16.68 -17.70 10.56
N THR A 17 17.79 -16.97 10.37
CA THR A 17 18.33 -16.05 11.39
C THR A 17 17.65 -14.68 11.35
N PHE A 18 17.08 -14.28 10.21
CA PHE A 18 16.36 -13.02 10.04
C PHE A 18 14.84 -13.13 10.23
N THR A 19 14.30 -14.30 10.60
CA THR A 19 12.98 -14.37 11.25
C THR A 19 13.12 -13.80 12.65
N SER A 20 13.21 -12.48 12.75
CA SER A 20 12.81 -11.80 13.97
C SER A 20 11.32 -12.08 14.11
N ILE A 21 10.99 -13.14 14.85
CA ILE A 21 9.69 -13.30 15.46
C ILE A 21 9.58 -12.07 16.36
N SER A 22 8.86 -11.05 15.87
CA SER A 22 8.41 -9.98 16.72
C SER A 22 7.49 -10.66 17.72
N ASN A 23 8.00 -10.92 18.92
CA ASN A 23 7.16 -11.30 20.05
C ASN A 23 6.31 -10.08 20.38
N GLY A 24 5.22 -9.89 19.63
CA GLY A 24 4.12 -9.07 20.08
C GLY A 24 3.60 -9.69 21.37
N ALA A 25 3.38 -8.86 22.39
CA ALA A 25 2.69 -9.34 23.58
C ALA A 25 1.31 -9.87 23.15
N SER A 26 0.95 -11.05 23.66
CA SER A 26 -0.41 -11.62 23.57
C SER A 26 -1.44 -10.53 23.86
N SER A 27 -2.51 -10.45 23.07
CA SER A 27 -3.59 -9.50 23.29
C SER A 27 -4.13 -9.64 24.71
N GLN A 28 -4.25 -8.49 25.38
CA GLN A 28 -4.84 -8.39 26.69
C GLN A 28 -6.36 -8.54 26.55
N VAL A 29 -6.90 -9.71 26.87
CA VAL A 29 -8.35 -9.96 26.80
C VAL A 29 -9.08 -9.04 27.78
N VAL A 30 -10.18 -8.45 27.33
CA VAL A 30 -11.06 -7.55 28.10
C VAL A 30 -12.51 -8.01 27.95
N ASP A 31 -13.36 -7.65 28.92
CA ASP A 31 -14.80 -7.94 28.87
C ASP A 31 -15.54 -6.92 27.98
N LYS A 32 -14.95 -5.73 27.81
CA LYS A 32 -15.60 -4.58 27.16
C LYS A 32 -14.63 -3.72 26.35
N VAL A 33 -15.11 -3.28 25.18
CA VAL A 33 -14.43 -2.30 24.34
C VAL A 33 -15.34 -1.09 24.15
N VAL A 34 -14.87 0.10 24.55
CA VAL A 34 -15.53 1.39 24.30
C VAL A 34 -14.79 2.11 23.18
N MET A 35 -15.43 2.27 22.03
CA MET A 35 -14.87 2.97 20.88
C MET A 35 -15.43 4.39 20.79
N VAL A 36 -14.59 5.39 21.02
CA VAL A 36 -14.94 6.81 20.87
C VAL A 36 -14.49 7.29 19.50
N ILE A 37 -15.43 7.77 18.71
CA ILE A 37 -15.18 8.29 17.37
C ILE A 37 -14.80 9.77 17.44
N LEU A 38 -13.59 10.06 17.02
CA LEU A 38 -13.02 11.42 16.90
C LEU A 38 -12.83 11.77 15.42
N ASN A 39 -13.89 11.57 14.64
CA ASN A 39 -13.80 11.67 13.19
C ASN A 39 -13.39 13.08 12.73
N ARG A 40 -12.67 13.15 11.60
CA ARG A 40 -12.07 14.38 11.07
C ARG A 40 -11.12 15.14 12.00
N CYS A 41 -10.61 14.51 13.05
CA CYS A 41 -9.53 15.07 13.85
C CYS A 41 -8.15 14.70 13.28
N SER A 42 -7.23 15.67 13.27
CA SER A 42 -5.81 15.44 12.97
C SER A 42 -5.04 15.03 14.22
N LEU A 43 -3.86 14.42 14.02
CA LEU A 43 -2.95 14.08 15.12
C LEU A 43 -2.61 15.31 16.00
N GLN A 44 -2.44 16.49 15.38
CA GLN A 44 -2.17 17.73 16.08
C GLN A 44 -3.34 18.17 16.97
N GLN A 45 -4.59 17.95 16.52
CA GLN A 45 -5.78 18.27 17.34
C GLN A 45 -5.90 17.32 18.52
N LEU A 46 -5.61 16.02 18.34
CA LEU A 46 -5.55 15.07 19.46
C LEU A 46 -4.48 15.46 20.48
N GLU A 47 -3.29 15.86 20.02
CA GLU A 47 -2.21 16.33 20.90
C GLU A 47 -2.59 17.60 21.70
N SER A 48 -3.47 18.44 21.15
CA SER A 48 -3.90 19.68 21.82
C SER A 48 -4.95 19.47 22.92
N MET A 49 -5.53 18.28 23.02
CA MET A 49 -6.56 17.92 23.99
C MET A 49 -5.89 17.23 25.20
N PRO A 50 -5.82 17.86 26.39
CA PRO A 50 -5.02 17.37 27.52
C PRO A 50 -5.30 15.93 27.97
N GLN A 51 -6.57 15.55 28.13
CA GLN A 51 -6.93 14.18 28.51
C GLN A 51 -6.59 13.18 27.41
N ILE A 52 -6.88 13.51 26.16
CA ILE A 52 -6.54 12.64 25.02
C ILE A 52 -5.03 12.52 24.86
N LYS A 53 -4.27 13.60 25.09
CA LYS A 53 -2.81 13.56 25.12
C LYS A 53 -2.31 12.63 26.22
N HIS A 54 -2.89 12.67 27.42
CA HIS A 54 -2.57 11.72 28.49
C HIS A 54 -2.81 10.26 28.06
N MET A 55 -3.92 9.97 27.36
CA MET A 55 -4.18 8.64 26.82
C MET A 55 -3.19 8.23 25.72
N ILE A 56 -2.67 9.19 24.94
CA ILE A 56 -1.63 8.94 23.95
C ILE A 56 -0.30 8.62 24.62
N ASP A 57 0.11 9.43 25.61
CA ASP A 57 1.37 9.24 26.33
C ASP A 57 1.38 7.90 27.08
N ASN A 58 0.24 7.52 27.68
CA ASN A 58 0.06 6.31 28.49
C ASN A 58 -0.75 5.22 27.76
N GLY A 59 -0.65 5.17 26.43
CA GLY A 59 -1.37 4.20 25.61
C GLY A 59 -0.66 3.89 24.31
N TYR A 60 -1.31 3.11 23.46
CA TYR A 60 -0.75 2.66 22.20
C TYR A 60 -1.30 3.48 21.04
N ILE A 61 -0.43 4.23 20.37
CA ILE A 61 -0.79 5.12 19.26
C ILE A 61 -0.34 4.55 17.92
N GLY A 62 -1.16 4.76 16.90
CA GLY A 62 -0.84 4.45 15.51
C GLY A 62 -1.46 5.42 14.52
N LEU A 63 -1.04 5.28 13.27
CA LEU A 63 -1.63 5.93 12.11
C LEU A 63 -2.41 4.91 11.29
N MET A 64 -3.72 5.09 11.20
CA MET A 64 -4.62 4.22 10.45
C MET A 64 -4.72 4.69 9.00
N ASN A 65 -4.48 3.77 8.06
CA ASN A 65 -4.79 4.00 6.66
C ASN A 65 -6.33 3.96 6.44
N THR A 66 -6.84 4.96 5.73
CA THR A 66 -8.27 5.16 5.48
C THR A 66 -8.72 4.64 4.11
N ARG A 67 -8.01 3.66 3.52
CA ARG A 67 -8.36 3.14 2.20
C ARG A 67 -9.67 2.37 2.25
N VAL A 68 -10.61 2.78 1.40
CA VAL A 68 -11.91 2.14 1.20
C VAL A 68 -12.05 1.60 -0.23
N SER A 69 -13.18 0.95 -0.53
CA SER A 69 -13.50 0.57 -1.91
C SER A 69 -13.75 1.81 -2.78
N GLY A 70 -13.17 1.82 -3.98
CA GLY A 70 -13.29 2.93 -4.93
C GLY A 70 -12.70 4.26 -4.44
N ARG A 71 -13.49 5.34 -4.57
CA ARG A 71 -13.14 6.70 -4.11
C ARG A 71 -13.34 6.81 -2.61
N ASN A 72 -12.45 7.57 -1.97
CA ASN A 72 -12.53 7.80 -0.53
C ASN A 72 -13.84 8.51 -0.14
N SER A 73 -14.45 8.06 0.95
CA SER A 73 -15.72 8.56 1.46
C SER A 73 -15.80 8.29 2.96
N GLU A 74 -16.36 9.24 3.69
CA GLU A 74 -16.54 9.17 5.14
C GLU A 74 -17.39 7.96 5.54
N ALA A 75 -18.60 7.80 4.99
CA ALA A 75 -19.49 6.67 5.24
C ALA A 75 -18.81 5.31 4.98
N LYS A 76 -18.01 5.20 3.92
CA LYS A 76 -17.24 3.99 3.61
C LYS A 76 -16.14 3.71 4.64
N GLY A 77 -15.58 4.74 5.26
CA GLY A 77 -14.59 4.62 6.32
C GLY A 77 -15.16 3.87 7.53
N TYR A 78 -16.33 4.32 8.02
CA TYR A 78 -17.08 3.65 9.09
C TYR A 78 -17.42 2.19 8.74
N ALA A 79 -17.99 1.95 7.56
CA ALA A 79 -18.32 0.59 7.10
C ALA A 79 -17.09 -0.32 7.01
N THR A 80 -15.97 0.18 6.48
CA THR A 80 -14.74 -0.60 6.34
C THR A 80 -14.14 -0.97 7.70
N ILE A 81 -14.22 -0.06 8.68
CA ILE A 81 -13.82 -0.32 10.07
C ILE A 81 -14.65 -1.45 10.68
N GLY A 82 -15.98 -1.36 10.59
CA GLY A 82 -16.89 -2.35 11.17
C GLY A 82 -16.90 -3.71 10.49
N TRP A 83 -16.58 -3.79 9.20
CA TRP A 83 -16.74 -5.04 8.45
C TRP A 83 -15.41 -5.76 8.21
N GLY A 84 -14.28 -5.17 8.65
CA GLY A 84 -12.95 -5.77 8.55
C GLY A 84 -12.49 -6.05 7.11
N THR A 85 -13.15 -5.43 6.13
CA THR A 85 -12.90 -5.54 4.68
C THR A 85 -13.35 -4.24 4.01
N ARG A 86 -12.64 -3.82 2.97
CA ARG A 86 -12.95 -2.57 2.23
C ARG A 86 -14.39 -2.58 1.72
N ALA A 87 -15.13 -1.54 2.07
CA ALA A 87 -16.57 -1.50 1.89
C ALA A 87 -17.05 -0.37 0.97
N GLU A 88 -18.19 -0.60 0.35
CA GLU A 88 -19.04 0.40 -0.29
C GLU A 88 -20.16 0.82 0.69
N ALA A 89 -20.40 2.11 0.80
CA ALA A 89 -21.44 2.71 1.62
C ALA A 89 -21.67 4.14 1.13
N SER A 90 -22.83 4.70 1.47
CA SER A 90 -23.20 6.07 1.12
C SER A 90 -23.70 6.83 2.33
N GLN A 91 -23.86 8.13 2.16
CA GLN A 91 -24.52 8.98 3.15
C GLN A 91 -26.01 8.64 3.26
N ASP A 92 -26.67 8.31 2.14
CA ASP A 92 -28.11 8.02 2.13
C ASP A 92 -28.44 6.73 2.89
N THR A 93 -27.51 5.78 2.91
CA THR A 93 -27.63 4.53 3.67
C THR A 93 -27.19 4.66 5.14
N SER A 94 -26.71 5.83 5.59
CA SER A 94 -26.11 6.00 6.93
C SER A 94 -27.11 6.32 8.02
N ILE A 95 -28.41 6.20 7.72
CA ILE A 95 -29.49 6.52 8.65
C ILE A 95 -29.84 5.28 9.47
N PHE A 96 -29.72 5.42 10.78
CA PHE A 96 -30.09 4.42 11.77
C PHE A 96 -31.23 4.96 12.62
N HIS A 97 -32.20 4.11 12.94
CA HIS A 97 -33.37 4.48 13.71
C HIS A 97 -33.40 3.68 15.00
N ASN A 98 -33.60 4.36 16.14
CA ASN A 98 -34.10 3.70 17.32
C ASN A 98 -35.41 2.97 16.97
N ILE A 99 -35.59 1.75 17.45
CA ILE A 99 -36.73 0.93 17.08
C ILE A 99 -38.01 1.56 17.64
N ASP A 100 -38.93 1.84 16.73
CA ASP A 100 -40.29 2.30 17.00
C ASP A 100 -41.26 1.57 16.06
N ASP A 101 -42.56 1.84 16.22
CA ASP A 101 -43.61 1.25 15.37
C ASP A 101 -43.39 1.49 13.88
N ASN A 102 -42.86 2.64 13.50
CA ASN A 102 -42.69 3.03 12.10
C ASN A 102 -41.47 2.34 11.48
N ALA A 103 -40.32 2.43 12.15
CA ALA A 103 -39.08 1.77 11.76
C ALA A 103 -39.28 0.25 11.64
N SER A 104 -39.97 -0.36 12.61
CA SER A 104 -40.31 -1.79 12.60
C SER A 104 -41.17 -2.16 11.39
N LYS A 105 -42.27 -1.43 11.13
CA LYS A 105 -43.13 -1.68 9.96
C LYS A 105 -42.39 -1.50 8.64
N ILE A 106 -41.55 -0.47 8.52
CA ILE A 106 -40.74 -0.24 7.32
C ILE A 106 -39.72 -1.38 7.12
N TYR A 107 -39.04 -1.78 8.19
CA TYR A 107 -38.06 -2.86 8.16
C TYR A 107 -38.71 -4.17 7.74
N THR A 108 -39.77 -4.62 8.45
CA THR A 108 -40.48 -5.86 8.13
C THR A 108 -41.05 -5.85 6.72
N ARG A 109 -41.55 -4.71 6.22
CA ARG A 109 -42.00 -4.60 4.82
C ARG A 109 -40.86 -4.81 3.82
N ARG A 110 -39.63 -4.39 4.16
CA ARG A 110 -38.46 -4.45 3.26
C ARG A 110 -37.68 -5.76 3.36
N THR A 111 -37.67 -6.41 4.52
CA THR A 111 -36.84 -7.58 4.81
C THR A 111 -37.66 -8.86 5.04
N GLY A 112 -38.93 -8.73 5.43
CA GLY A 112 -39.74 -9.85 5.92
C GLY A 112 -39.41 -10.29 7.36
N ASP A 113 -38.37 -9.70 7.97
CA ASP A 113 -37.93 -10.04 9.31
C ASP A 113 -38.66 -9.19 10.37
N ILE A 114 -38.90 -9.79 11.55
CA ILE A 114 -39.45 -9.11 12.72
C ILE A 114 -38.29 -8.66 13.61
N LEU A 115 -38.29 -7.38 13.99
CA LEU A 115 -37.29 -6.81 14.90
C LEU A 115 -37.67 -7.07 16.36
N PRO A 116 -36.69 -7.10 17.28
CA PRO A 116 -36.93 -6.99 18.72
C PRO A 116 -37.65 -5.68 19.08
N GLU A 117 -38.19 -5.60 20.29
CA GLU A 117 -38.90 -4.39 20.77
C GLU A 117 -37.96 -3.19 20.95
N GLU A 118 -36.69 -3.44 21.30
CA GLU A 118 -35.70 -2.40 21.56
C GLU A 118 -34.45 -2.60 20.70
N GLY A 119 -33.74 -1.49 20.48
CA GLY A 119 -32.47 -1.43 19.76
C GLY A 119 -32.46 -0.34 18.71
N ILE A 120 -31.50 -0.45 17.79
CA ILE A 120 -31.31 0.47 16.67
C ILE A 120 -31.20 -0.34 15.38
N VAL A 121 -31.80 0.14 14.29
CA VAL A 121 -31.83 -0.57 13.01
C VAL A 121 -31.51 0.33 11.81
N ASN A 122 -30.78 -0.23 10.85
CA ASN A 122 -30.65 0.31 9.50
C ASN A 122 -31.75 -0.27 8.60
N ILE A 123 -32.71 0.56 8.21
CA ILE A 123 -33.84 0.16 7.36
C ILE A 123 -33.44 -0.02 5.87
N ASP A 124 -32.22 0.35 5.50
CA ASP A 124 -31.67 0.27 4.15
C ASP A 124 -30.64 -0.87 3.98
N ILE A 125 -30.65 -1.85 4.89
CA ILE A 125 -29.70 -2.98 4.91
C ILE A 125 -29.63 -3.75 3.58
N ASN A 126 -30.74 -3.90 2.87
CA ASN A 126 -30.76 -4.58 1.58
C ASN A 126 -30.05 -3.77 0.49
N MET A 127 -30.19 -2.44 0.50
CA MET A 127 -29.48 -1.54 -0.40
C MET A 127 -27.96 -1.59 -0.14
N LEU A 128 -27.55 -1.63 1.13
CA LEU A 128 -26.15 -1.82 1.51
C LEU A 128 -25.57 -3.14 1.00
N LYS A 129 -26.31 -4.25 1.14
CA LYS A 129 -25.90 -5.56 0.62
C LYS A 129 -25.77 -5.55 -0.90
N GLU A 130 -26.74 -4.97 -1.61
CA GLU A 130 -26.69 -4.85 -3.07
C GLU A 130 -25.49 -4.01 -3.52
N LEU A 131 -25.26 -2.86 -2.87
CA LEU A 131 -24.14 -1.96 -3.18
C LEU A 131 -22.78 -2.68 -3.05
N ASN A 132 -22.61 -3.50 -2.01
CA ASN A 132 -21.36 -4.23 -1.76
C ASN A 132 -21.20 -5.47 -2.65
N SER A 133 -22.30 -6.13 -3.05
CA SER A 133 -22.26 -7.24 -3.99
C SER A 133 -21.72 -6.83 -5.37
N ARG A 134 -21.88 -5.55 -5.74
CA ARG A 134 -21.33 -4.94 -6.96
C ARG A 134 -19.92 -4.36 -6.77
N GLY A 135 -19.42 -4.30 -5.53
CA GLY A 135 -18.12 -3.73 -5.20
C GLY A 135 -16.95 -4.68 -5.46
N ASP A 136 -15.73 -4.14 -5.51
CA ASP A 136 -14.53 -4.91 -5.85
C ASP A 136 -14.13 -5.97 -4.81
N PHE A 137 -14.54 -5.77 -3.55
CA PHE A 137 -14.08 -6.56 -2.40
C PHE A 137 -15.15 -7.46 -1.78
N ASN A 138 -16.43 -7.29 -2.15
CA ASN A 138 -17.58 -8.05 -1.67
C ASN A 138 -17.55 -8.37 -0.15
N PRO A 139 -17.47 -7.36 0.73
CA PRO A 139 -17.39 -7.58 2.18
C PRO A 139 -18.66 -8.22 2.74
N ALA A 140 -18.51 -8.99 3.82
CA ALA A 140 -19.64 -9.40 4.65
C ALA A 140 -20.18 -8.20 5.44
N VAL A 141 -21.29 -7.62 4.99
CA VAL A 141 -21.92 -6.45 5.64
C VAL A 141 -22.28 -6.78 7.09
N GLY A 142 -21.86 -5.92 8.03
CA GLY A 142 -22.12 -6.08 9.47
C GLY A 142 -21.33 -7.20 10.15
N SER A 143 -20.16 -7.58 9.61
CA SER A 143 -19.41 -8.77 10.07
C SER A 143 -18.93 -8.70 11.53
N LEU A 144 -18.63 -7.51 12.07
CA LEU A 144 -18.24 -7.36 13.49
C LEU A 144 -19.43 -7.62 14.40
N GLY A 145 -20.52 -6.85 14.26
CA GLY A 145 -21.72 -7.02 15.08
C GLY A 145 -22.32 -8.42 14.95
N HIS A 146 -22.27 -9.02 13.76
CA HIS A 146 -22.75 -10.38 13.55
C HIS A 146 -21.95 -11.42 14.34
N GLN A 147 -20.62 -11.34 14.35
CA GLN A 147 -19.77 -12.28 15.09
C GLN A 147 -19.86 -12.06 16.61
N LEU A 148 -20.00 -10.81 17.07
CA LEU A 148 -20.25 -10.53 18.49
C LEU A 148 -21.56 -11.18 18.95
N LYS A 149 -22.62 -11.04 18.14
CA LYS A 149 -23.92 -11.66 18.39
C LYS A 149 -23.89 -13.18 18.39
N GLU A 150 -23.14 -13.82 17.47
CA GLU A 150 -22.94 -15.28 17.49
C GLU A 150 -22.31 -15.77 18.81
N SER A 151 -21.49 -14.92 19.43
CA SER A 151 -20.85 -15.19 20.73
C SER A 151 -21.63 -14.64 21.92
N SER A 152 -22.91 -14.30 21.73
CA SER A 152 -23.81 -13.76 22.77
C SER A 152 -23.34 -12.44 23.40
N LEU A 153 -22.44 -11.72 22.73
CA LEU A 153 -22.00 -10.38 23.12
C LEU A 153 -22.92 -9.34 22.48
N LYS A 154 -23.25 -8.30 23.24
CA LYS A 154 -24.18 -7.24 22.80
C LYS A 154 -23.44 -5.98 22.36
N THR A 155 -24.01 -5.28 21.39
CA THR A 155 -23.49 -4.02 20.87
C THR A 155 -24.35 -2.82 21.25
N ALA A 156 -23.72 -1.67 21.44
CA ALA A 156 -24.42 -0.40 21.67
C ALA A 156 -23.89 0.72 20.78
N LEU A 157 -24.77 1.64 20.40
CA LEU A 157 -24.43 2.87 19.67
C LEU A 157 -25.00 4.09 20.39
N ILE A 158 -24.15 5.08 20.64
CA ILE A 158 -24.52 6.32 21.34
C ILE A 158 -24.07 7.51 20.50
N GLY A 159 -24.95 8.51 20.34
CA GLY A 159 -24.62 9.76 19.65
C GLY A 159 -24.88 9.73 18.15
N ASN A 160 -24.65 10.88 17.51
CA ASN A 160 -24.83 11.07 16.06
C ASN A 160 -24.00 12.25 15.55
N SER A 161 -23.94 12.40 14.23
CA SER A 161 -23.44 13.61 13.54
C SER A 161 -24.56 14.35 12.80
N ASP A 162 -25.81 14.21 13.24
CA ASP A 162 -26.99 14.85 12.64
C ASP A 162 -26.83 16.38 12.69
N THR A 163 -27.31 17.08 11.66
CA THR A 163 -27.47 18.54 11.64
C THR A 163 -28.96 18.90 11.71
N ASP A 164 -29.29 20.19 11.73
CA ASP A 164 -30.67 20.67 11.58
C ASP A 164 -31.30 20.31 10.22
N GLU A 165 -30.48 20.14 9.18
CA GLU A 165 -30.90 19.83 7.82
C GLU A 165 -30.87 18.34 7.46
N ARG A 166 -29.94 17.55 8.03
CA ARG A 166 -29.72 16.15 7.59
C ARG A 166 -29.34 15.22 8.73
N LYS A 167 -29.76 13.95 8.59
CA LYS A 167 -29.32 12.87 9.48
C LYS A 167 -27.99 12.27 9.00
N ASN A 168 -27.05 12.06 9.92
CA ASN A 168 -25.79 11.38 9.69
C ASN A 168 -25.46 10.49 10.89
N ARG A 169 -25.68 9.18 10.74
CA ARG A 169 -25.51 8.19 11.81
C ARG A 169 -24.58 7.06 11.37
N ALA A 170 -23.53 7.41 10.61
CA ALA A 170 -22.59 6.45 10.00
C ALA A 170 -21.86 5.56 11.02
N ALA A 171 -21.72 6.00 12.27
CA ALA A 171 -21.19 5.18 13.37
C ALA A 171 -21.93 3.84 13.54
N GLY A 172 -23.22 3.76 13.17
CA GLY A 172 -23.98 2.50 13.20
C GLY A 172 -23.43 1.42 12.27
N TYR A 173 -22.71 1.78 11.20
CA TYR A 173 -22.07 0.79 10.34
C TYR A 173 -20.98 -0.03 11.07
N ILE A 174 -20.41 0.52 12.16
CA ILE A 174 -19.39 -0.16 12.96
C ILE A 174 -20.03 -1.24 13.83
N ALA A 175 -21.13 -0.92 14.52
CA ALA A 175 -21.73 -1.77 15.55
C ALA A 175 -22.79 -2.75 15.01
N MET A 176 -23.38 -2.50 13.84
CA MET A 176 -24.50 -3.31 13.34
C MET A 176 -24.11 -4.74 12.97
N ASP A 177 -25.05 -5.66 13.14
CA ASP A 177 -24.98 -7.02 12.61
C ASP A 177 -25.32 -7.08 11.10
N ASN A 178 -25.32 -8.29 10.53
CA ASN A 178 -25.63 -8.53 9.12
C ASN A 178 -27.11 -8.30 8.74
N LYS A 179 -27.97 -8.03 9.72
CA LYS A 179 -29.36 -7.60 9.56
C LYS A 179 -29.51 -6.08 9.72
N GLY A 180 -28.42 -5.37 10.00
CA GLY A 180 -28.44 -3.93 10.23
C GLY A 180 -28.91 -3.56 11.64
N TYR A 181 -28.94 -4.52 12.58
CA TYR A 181 -29.43 -4.34 13.94
C TYR A 181 -28.30 -4.12 14.95
N ILE A 182 -28.56 -3.31 15.98
CA ILE A 182 -27.70 -3.00 17.12
C ILE A 182 -28.57 -3.14 18.39
N ASP A 183 -28.06 -3.81 19.43
CA ASP A 183 -28.89 -4.23 20.57
C ASP A 183 -29.47 -3.08 21.39
N MET A 184 -28.72 -1.98 21.58
CA MET A 184 -29.13 -0.88 22.45
C MET A 184 -28.43 0.45 22.14
N GLY A 185 -28.84 1.49 22.86
CA GLY A 185 -28.27 2.83 22.79
C GLY A 185 -29.27 3.85 22.25
N ALA A 186 -28.78 5.04 21.91
CA ALA A 186 -29.62 6.13 21.41
C ALA A 186 -28.87 6.99 20.40
N THR A 187 -29.53 7.24 19.27
CA THR A 187 -28.99 8.03 18.15
C THR A 187 -29.71 9.34 17.94
N ASP A 188 -30.77 9.62 18.69
CA ASP A 188 -31.55 10.86 18.64
C ASP A 188 -31.73 11.46 20.04
N GLU A 189 -32.56 10.85 20.87
CA GLU A 189 -32.91 11.38 22.18
C GLU A 189 -31.68 11.41 23.09
N GLY A 190 -31.38 12.59 23.65
CA GLY A 190 -30.21 12.81 24.50
C GLY A 190 -28.86 12.83 23.77
N ALA A 191 -28.84 12.75 22.43
CA ALA A 191 -27.59 12.80 21.66
C ALA A 191 -27.16 14.25 21.32
N THR A 192 -28.11 15.15 21.10
CA THR A 192 -27.85 16.54 20.65
C THR A 192 -28.79 17.54 21.30
N VAL A 193 -28.31 18.76 21.51
CA VAL A 193 -29.08 19.91 21.99
C VAL A 193 -28.96 21.10 21.03
N LYS A 194 -29.99 21.95 21.01
CA LYS A 194 -29.97 23.19 20.22
C LYS A 194 -29.05 24.22 20.86
N ASP A 195 -28.19 24.84 20.05
CA ASP A 195 -27.30 25.93 20.44
C ASP A 195 -27.00 26.80 19.20
N ILE A 196 -27.61 27.99 19.12
CA ILE A 196 -27.51 28.88 17.96
C ILE A 196 -26.09 29.38 17.68
N ASN A 197 -25.19 29.29 18.67
CA ASN A 197 -23.81 29.72 18.52
C ASN A 197 -22.92 28.63 17.88
N ARG A 198 -23.49 27.47 17.56
CA ARG A 198 -22.78 26.29 17.03
C ARG A 198 -23.11 26.06 15.56
N PRO A 199 -22.23 25.35 14.83
CA PRO A 199 -22.52 24.91 13.46
C PRO A 199 -23.91 24.28 13.36
N TYR A 200 -24.72 24.72 12.39
CA TYR A 200 -26.10 24.24 12.19
C TYR A 200 -27.05 24.49 13.39
N GLY A 201 -26.69 25.37 14.32
CA GLY A 201 -27.51 25.68 15.50
C GLY A 201 -27.68 24.50 16.48
N VAL A 202 -26.81 23.50 16.41
CA VAL A 202 -26.87 22.28 17.23
C VAL A 202 -25.47 21.90 17.73
N LYS A 203 -25.42 21.21 18.87
CA LYS A 203 -24.21 20.56 19.38
C LYS A 203 -24.52 19.23 20.03
N THR A 204 -23.50 18.41 20.23
CA THR A 204 -23.62 17.17 20.98
C THR A 204 -23.96 17.44 22.45
N ASP A 205 -24.89 16.66 22.99
CA ASP A 205 -25.21 16.68 24.42
C ASP A 205 -24.33 15.67 25.15
N PHE A 206 -23.11 16.08 25.52
CA PHE A 206 -22.17 15.18 26.18
C PHE A 206 -22.69 14.65 27.53
N ASN A 207 -23.50 15.41 28.26
CA ASN A 207 -24.13 14.93 29.50
C ASN A 207 -25.21 13.88 29.20
N GLY A 208 -26.00 14.11 28.16
CA GLY A 208 -26.95 13.12 27.63
C GLY A 208 -26.25 11.83 27.19
N ILE A 209 -25.14 11.93 26.45
CA ILE A 209 -24.32 10.78 26.04
C ILE A 209 -23.81 10.00 27.25
N LEU A 210 -23.26 10.66 28.28
CA LEU A 210 -22.82 10.00 29.51
C LEU A 210 -23.99 9.28 30.21
N SER A 211 -25.15 9.93 30.29
CA SER A 211 -26.36 9.34 30.88
C SER A 211 -26.86 8.11 30.11
N ILE A 212 -26.68 8.08 28.79
CA ILE A 212 -27.00 6.90 27.96
C ILE A 212 -25.95 5.80 28.18
N TYR A 213 -24.67 6.18 28.22
CA TYR A 213 -23.56 5.26 28.50
C TYR A 213 -23.78 4.51 29.82
N ASP A 214 -24.18 5.22 30.88
CA ASP A 214 -24.47 4.62 32.19
C ASP A 214 -25.55 3.54 32.14
N LYS A 215 -26.54 3.68 31.26
CA LYS A 215 -27.65 2.72 31.10
C LYS A 215 -27.26 1.46 30.34
N VAL A 216 -26.23 1.53 29.49
CA VAL A 216 -25.83 0.45 28.57
C VAL A 216 -24.52 -0.22 28.96
N GLN A 217 -23.66 0.44 29.76
CA GLN A 217 -22.31 -0.03 30.05
C GLN A 217 -22.29 -1.44 30.64
N ASP A 218 -23.21 -1.81 31.53
CA ASP A 218 -23.23 -3.15 32.14
C ASP A 218 -23.85 -4.24 31.25
N LYS A 219 -24.43 -3.85 30.12
CA LYS A 219 -25.20 -4.75 29.24
C LYS A 219 -24.50 -5.02 27.91
N ALA A 220 -23.63 -4.12 27.46
CA ALA A 220 -22.96 -4.19 26.17
C ALA A 220 -21.46 -4.46 26.33
N SER A 221 -20.93 -5.37 25.50
CA SER A 221 -19.50 -5.69 25.44
C SER A 221 -18.77 -4.82 24.43
N PHE A 222 -19.48 -4.28 23.43
CA PHE A 222 -18.92 -3.35 22.46
C PHE A 222 -19.79 -2.11 22.33
N ILE A 223 -19.25 -0.94 22.68
CA ILE A 223 -19.97 0.33 22.71
C ILE A 223 -19.29 1.31 21.77
N VAL A 224 -20.03 1.83 20.79
CA VAL A 224 -19.55 2.87 19.87
C VAL A 224 -20.19 4.21 20.26
N ILE A 225 -19.36 5.22 20.50
CA ILE A 225 -19.78 6.57 20.87
C ILE A 225 -19.36 7.54 19.76
N GLU A 226 -20.33 8.17 19.11
CA GLU A 226 -20.12 9.23 18.12
C GLU A 226 -20.12 10.61 18.77
N THR A 227 -19.02 11.35 18.66
CA THR A 227 -18.91 12.70 19.23
C THR A 227 -19.53 13.77 18.33
N GLY A 228 -19.54 13.59 17.01
CA GLY A 228 -20.32 14.36 16.03
C GLY A 228 -19.94 15.82 15.77
N ASP A 229 -19.49 16.59 16.76
CA ASP A 229 -19.31 18.04 16.60
C ASP A 229 -18.15 18.42 15.65
N THR A 230 -17.11 17.57 15.56
CA THR A 230 -16.01 17.76 14.60
C THR A 230 -16.50 17.58 13.15
N ASN A 231 -17.42 16.65 12.91
CA ASN A 231 -18.09 16.49 11.62
C ASN A 231 -18.90 17.74 11.26
N ARG A 232 -19.75 18.21 12.18
CA ARG A 232 -20.57 19.40 11.98
C ARG A 232 -19.71 20.62 11.68
N LEU A 233 -18.63 20.81 12.43
CA LEU A 233 -17.70 21.93 12.25
C LEU A 233 -17.00 21.89 10.88
N GLU A 234 -16.45 20.74 10.48
CA GLU A 234 -15.77 20.62 9.18
C GLU A 234 -16.73 20.81 8.02
N ASP A 235 -17.94 20.27 8.09
CA ASP A 235 -18.94 20.45 7.02
C ASP A 235 -19.46 21.90 6.95
N TYR A 236 -19.53 22.62 8.08
CA TYR A 236 -19.95 24.02 8.14
C TYR A 236 -18.83 25.02 7.81
N LYS A 237 -17.59 24.55 7.67
CA LYS A 237 -16.38 25.36 7.52
C LYS A 237 -16.44 26.42 6.41
N LYS A 238 -17.13 26.14 5.31
CA LYS A 238 -17.26 27.07 4.17
C LYS A 238 -18.00 28.37 4.53
N ASN A 239 -18.78 28.35 5.60
CA ASN A 239 -19.54 29.51 6.10
C ASN A 239 -18.73 30.34 7.12
N LEU A 240 -17.53 29.91 7.49
CA LEU A 240 -16.75 30.48 8.58
C LEU A 240 -15.53 31.24 8.06
N THR A 241 -15.24 32.38 8.69
CA THR A 241 -13.92 33.01 8.55
C THR A 241 -12.86 32.15 9.28
N PRO A 242 -11.56 32.27 8.93
CA PRO A 242 -10.51 31.54 9.64
C PRO A 242 -10.49 31.78 11.16
N LYS A 243 -10.79 33.02 11.59
CA LYS A 243 -10.89 33.37 13.01
C LYS A 243 -12.06 32.66 13.70
N ALA A 244 -13.24 32.67 13.08
CA ALA A 244 -14.43 32.00 13.62
C ALA A 244 -14.25 30.48 13.68
N TYR A 245 -13.68 29.88 12.62
CA TYR A 245 -13.37 28.45 12.59
C TYR A 245 -12.40 28.05 13.70
N ASN A 246 -11.30 28.80 13.90
CA ASN A 246 -10.34 28.48 14.97
C ASN A 246 -10.98 28.56 16.36
N GLY A 247 -11.79 29.59 16.62
CA GLY A 247 -12.50 29.73 17.89
C GLY A 247 -13.49 28.58 18.13
N LEU A 248 -14.32 28.23 17.15
CA LEU A 248 -15.25 27.10 17.26
C LEU A 248 -14.51 25.76 17.38
N SER A 249 -13.37 25.59 16.69
CA SER A 249 -12.54 24.39 16.81
C SER A 249 -12.00 24.23 18.22
N GLU A 250 -11.46 25.29 18.83
CA GLU A 250 -10.93 25.24 20.19
C GLU A 250 -12.02 24.86 21.19
N ILE A 251 -13.20 25.48 21.10
CA ILE A 251 -14.32 25.16 22.00
C ILE A 251 -14.79 23.71 21.80
N THR A 252 -14.93 23.27 20.53
CA THR A 252 -15.37 21.90 20.20
C THR A 252 -14.39 20.85 20.75
N LEU A 253 -13.09 21.07 20.59
CA LEU A 253 -12.06 20.15 21.10
C LEU A 253 -12.02 20.13 22.63
N ASN A 254 -12.19 21.28 23.29
CA ASN A 254 -12.27 21.33 24.75
C ASN A 254 -13.50 20.61 25.31
N GLU A 255 -14.67 20.73 24.67
CA GLU A 255 -15.87 20.00 25.07
C GLU A 255 -15.68 18.48 24.91
N ILE A 256 -15.06 18.03 23.82
CA ILE A 256 -14.72 16.62 23.59
C ILE A 256 -13.72 16.10 24.62
N ASP A 257 -12.65 16.86 24.91
CA ASP A 257 -11.62 16.44 25.89
C ASP A 257 -12.22 16.30 27.30
N ASN A 258 -13.07 17.25 27.70
CA ASN A 258 -13.81 17.18 28.97
C ASN A 258 -14.75 15.96 29.01
N PHE A 259 -15.48 15.68 27.93
CA PHE A 259 -16.31 14.49 27.84
C PHE A 259 -15.49 13.20 28.00
N VAL A 260 -14.35 13.09 27.30
CA VAL A 260 -13.48 11.92 27.39
C VAL A 260 -12.91 11.78 28.81
N LYS A 261 -12.60 12.89 29.48
CA LYS A 261 -12.15 12.89 30.88
C LYS A 261 -13.20 12.32 31.82
N GLU A 262 -14.45 12.79 31.71
CA GLU A 262 -15.54 12.26 32.52
C GLU A 262 -15.81 10.78 32.21
N LEU A 263 -15.79 10.39 30.94
CA LEU A 263 -15.94 8.98 30.52
C LEU A 263 -14.85 8.10 31.14
N VAL A 264 -13.58 8.51 31.08
CA VAL A 264 -12.45 7.78 31.67
C VAL A 264 -12.63 7.57 33.17
N ASN A 265 -13.16 8.56 33.90
CA ASN A 265 -13.40 8.46 35.34
C ASN A 265 -14.49 7.42 35.70
N THR A 266 -15.37 7.07 34.77
CA THR A 266 -16.44 6.08 34.98
C THR A 266 -16.03 4.64 34.64
N ILE A 267 -14.88 4.43 33.99
CA ILE A 267 -14.50 3.14 33.41
C ILE A 267 -13.67 2.29 34.40
N ASP A 268 -14.07 1.03 34.59
CA ASP A 268 -13.23 -0.01 35.20
C ASP A 268 -12.26 -0.59 34.17
N PHE A 269 -11.01 -0.12 34.21
CA PHE A 269 -9.95 -0.52 33.29
C PHE A 269 -9.41 -1.94 33.52
N ASN A 270 -9.82 -2.64 34.59
CA ASN A 270 -9.50 -4.07 34.74
C ASN A 270 -10.25 -4.93 33.71
N LYS A 271 -11.36 -4.42 33.18
CA LYS A 271 -12.28 -5.14 32.30
C LYS A 271 -12.53 -4.44 30.97
N THR A 272 -12.10 -3.19 30.84
CA THR A 272 -12.50 -2.32 29.74
C THR A 272 -11.29 -1.66 29.09
N MET A 273 -11.28 -1.61 27.76
CA MET A 273 -10.36 -0.74 27.01
C MET A 273 -11.12 0.36 26.28
N ILE A 274 -10.44 1.49 26.06
CA ILE A 274 -10.93 2.57 25.21
C ILE A 274 -10.16 2.59 23.88
N MET A 275 -10.88 2.67 22.77
CA MET A 275 -10.32 2.92 21.44
C MET A 275 -10.74 4.32 20.97
N LEU A 276 -9.77 5.21 20.75
CA LEU A 276 -10.02 6.46 20.03
C LEU A 276 -9.79 6.22 18.54
N VAL A 277 -10.82 6.38 17.72
CA VAL A 277 -10.76 6.05 16.29
C VAL A 277 -11.19 7.24 15.44
N THR A 278 -10.42 7.51 14.39
CA THR A 278 -10.73 8.56 13.41
C THR A 278 -10.98 7.93 12.03
N PRO A 279 -12.25 7.63 11.65
CA PRO A 279 -12.58 6.93 10.41
C PRO A 279 -12.17 7.64 9.12
N TYR A 280 -12.18 8.97 9.12
CA TYR A 280 -11.91 9.80 7.95
C TYR A 280 -11.08 11.04 8.34
N PRO A 281 -10.09 11.45 7.51
CA PRO A 281 -9.20 12.57 7.83
C PRO A 281 -9.94 13.92 7.76
N SER A 282 -9.42 14.93 8.47
CA SER A 282 -9.87 16.33 8.30
C SER A 282 -9.67 16.82 6.87
N ASP A 283 -10.47 17.79 6.43
CA ASP A 283 -10.33 18.32 5.06
C ASP A 283 -8.97 19.01 4.89
N LYS A 284 -8.51 19.72 5.93
CA LYS A 284 -7.21 20.40 5.95
C LYS A 284 -6.04 19.43 5.84
N SER A 285 -6.09 18.28 6.51
CA SER A 285 -5.07 17.23 6.40
C SER A 285 -5.13 16.57 5.02
N ALA A 286 -6.33 16.22 4.56
CA ALA A 286 -6.53 15.56 3.27
C ALA A 286 -6.07 16.40 2.06
N GLU A 287 -6.25 17.73 2.11
CA GLU A 287 -5.75 18.69 1.11
C GLU A 287 -4.22 18.73 1.06
N LYS A 288 -3.55 18.58 2.21
CA LYS A 288 -2.09 18.49 2.31
C LYS A 288 -1.53 17.12 1.95
N GLY A 289 -2.39 16.14 1.65
CA GLY A 289 -2.00 14.75 1.40
C GLY A 289 -1.85 13.91 2.67
N ASP A 290 -2.08 14.48 3.85
CA ASP A 290 -2.10 13.79 5.14
C ASP A 290 -3.45 13.09 5.32
N ARG A 291 -3.53 11.82 4.90
CA ARG A 291 -4.78 11.03 4.94
C ARG A 291 -4.69 9.81 5.85
N LEU A 292 -3.57 9.63 6.54
CA LEU A 292 -3.53 8.70 7.66
C LEU A 292 -4.18 9.38 8.86
N THR A 293 -4.96 8.63 9.61
CA THR A 293 -5.72 9.17 10.74
C THR A 293 -5.20 8.59 12.05
N PRO A 294 -5.21 9.35 13.15
CA PRO A 294 -4.72 8.84 14.42
C PRO A 294 -5.71 7.81 15.00
N VAL A 295 -5.14 6.81 15.68
CA VAL A 295 -5.86 5.80 16.45
C VAL A 295 -5.10 5.53 17.75
N VAL A 296 -5.81 5.39 18.86
CA VAL A 296 -5.23 5.19 20.20
C VAL A 296 -5.97 4.05 20.91
N PHE A 297 -5.23 3.07 21.44
CA PHE A 297 -5.75 2.03 22.34
C PHE A 297 -5.25 2.33 23.76
N TYR A 298 -6.18 2.47 24.70
CA TYR A 298 -5.89 2.85 26.07
C TYR A 298 -6.51 1.84 27.06
N PHE A 299 -5.69 1.40 28.01
CA PHE A 299 -6.01 0.34 28.98
C PHE A 299 -5.98 0.85 30.44
N GLY A 300 -5.95 2.16 30.67
CA GLY A 300 -5.99 2.75 32.03
C GLY A 300 -4.67 2.76 32.80
N GLY A 301 -3.62 2.10 32.32
CA GLY A 301 -2.30 2.07 32.95
C GLY A 301 -1.35 3.16 32.45
N ASP A 302 -0.08 3.05 32.85
CA ASP A 302 1.04 3.93 32.47
C ASP A 302 1.90 3.33 31.33
N GLU A 303 1.45 2.22 30.73
CA GLU A 303 2.18 1.57 29.64
C GLU A 303 1.75 2.12 28.28
N GLY A 304 2.74 2.65 27.56
CA GLY A 304 2.55 3.23 26.23
C GLY A 304 3.33 2.50 25.12
N GLY A 305 2.90 2.72 23.89
CA GLY A 305 3.58 2.14 22.74
C GLY A 305 3.02 2.49 21.38
N LEU A 306 3.36 1.66 20.40
CA LEU A 306 2.99 1.79 19.00
C LEU A 306 2.08 0.64 18.59
N LEU A 307 1.12 0.95 17.72
CA LEU A 307 0.28 -0.05 17.05
C LEU A 307 0.98 -0.57 15.79
N THR A 308 0.87 -1.87 15.53
CA THR A 308 1.29 -2.51 14.26
C THR A 308 0.29 -3.60 13.87
N SER A 309 0.27 -4.01 12.61
CA SER A 309 -0.51 -5.18 12.19
C SER A 309 0.19 -5.98 11.10
N ASN A 310 -0.18 -7.25 10.97
CA ASN A 310 0.32 -8.10 9.88
C ASN A 310 -0.20 -7.67 8.49
N THR A 311 -1.25 -6.84 8.45
CA THR A 311 -1.76 -6.21 7.22
C THR A 311 -0.78 -5.20 6.65
N THR A 312 -0.19 -4.35 7.50
CA THR A 312 0.74 -3.30 7.06
C THR A 312 2.20 -3.72 7.17
N ARG A 313 2.56 -4.54 8.16
CA ARG A 313 3.93 -4.87 8.55
C ARG A 313 4.81 -3.62 8.73
N ARG A 314 4.22 -2.57 9.29
CA ARG A 314 4.86 -1.27 9.56
C ARG A 314 4.52 -0.82 10.97
N LYS A 315 5.56 -0.69 11.80
CA LYS A 315 5.42 -0.11 13.15
C LYS A 315 4.80 1.29 13.04
N GLY A 316 3.78 1.55 13.85
CA GLY A 316 3.05 2.81 13.90
C GLY A 316 2.05 3.02 12.75
N ILE A 317 1.84 2.05 11.86
CA ILE A 317 0.82 2.13 10.80
C ILE A 317 -0.06 0.87 10.84
N ILE A 318 -1.37 1.05 10.91
CA ILE A 318 -2.36 -0.04 10.75
C ILE A 318 -3.30 0.27 9.58
N ALA A 319 -4.11 -0.70 9.14
CA ALA A 319 -5.17 -0.45 8.19
C ALA A 319 -6.53 -0.34 8.90
N ASN A 320 -7.46 0.45 8.35
CA ASN A 320 -8.83 0.54 8.88
C ASN A 320 -9.55 -0.83 8.98
N ILE A 321 -9.23 -1.77 8.09
CA ILE A 321 -9.75 -3.15 8.13
C ILE A 321 -9.26 -3.95 9.34
N ASP A 322 -8.22 -3.49 10.05
CA ASP A 322 -7.63 -4.18 11.21
C ASP A 322 -8.41 -3.92 12.51
N ILE A 323 -9.31 -2.93 12.54
CA ILE A 323 -10.03 -2.55 13.76
C ILE A 323 -11.03 -3.63 14.18
N ALA A 324 -11.95 -4.05 13.29
CA ALA A 324 -12.91 -5.10 13.60
C ALA A 324 -12.29 -6.43 14.10
N PRO A 325 -11.27 -7.02 13.44
CA PRO A 325 -10.64 -8.22 13.96
C PRO A 325 -9.93 -7.99 15.31
N SER A 326 -9.43 -6.78 15.57
CA SER A 326 -8.86 -6.44 16.88
C SER A 326 -9.94 -6.42 17.97
N VAL A 327 -11.09 -5.78 17.72
CA VAL A 327 -12.22 -5.77 18.66
C VAL A 327 -12.67 -7.19 19.00
N LEU A 328 -12.77 -8.07 17.99
CA LEU A 328 -13.11 -9.48 18.21
C LEU A 328 -12.07 -10.19 19.06
N SER A 329 -10.78 -10.01 18.77
CA SER A 329 -9.70 -10.65 19.52
C SER A 329 -9.66 -10.21 20.99
N TYR A 330 -9.77 -8.90 21.24
CA TYR A 330 -9.79 -8.33 22.59
C TYR A 330 -10.98 -8.83 23.42
N LEU A 331 -12.13 -9.09 22.78
CA LEU A 331 -13.31 -9.71 23.42
C LEU A 331 -13.25 -11.25 23.41
N ASN A 332 -12.08 -11.85 23.17
CA ASN A 332 -11.83 -13.28 23.09
C ASN A 332 -12.76 -14.05 22.13
N ASN A 333 -13.16 -13.41 21.03
CA ASN A 333 -14.08 -13.96 20.06
C ASN A 333 -13.34 -14.56 18.85
N ASN A 334 -12.91 -15.81 18.99
CA ASN A 334 -12.19 -16.57 17.97
C ASN A 334 -12.98 -17.83 17.53
N PRO A 335 -12.93 -18.25 16.26
CA PRO A 335 -12.08 -17.71 15.18
C PRO A 335 -12.71 -16.53 14.44
N ILE A 336 -11.86 -15.58 14.02
CA ILE A 336 -12.25 -14.45 13.14
C ILE A 336 -12.59 -14.97 11.75
N LYS A 337 -13.82 -14.72 11.29
CA LYS A 337 -14.36 -15.15 9.99
C LYS A 337 -14.67 -13.94 9.10
N ASN A 338 -14.62 -14.16 7.78
CA ASN A 338 -15.11 -13.22 6.75
C ASN A 338 -14.52 -11.80 6.79
N MET A 339 -13.29 -11.66 7.31
CA MET A 339 -12.55 -10.39 7.35
C MET A 339 -11.18 -10.55 6.68
N THR A 340 -10.71 -9.47 6.04
CA THR A 340 -9.39 -9.42 5.38
C THR A 340 -8.33 -8.76 6.24
N GLY A 341 -8.73 -7.93 7.20
CA GLY A 341 -7.82 -7.34 8.17
C GLY A 341 -7.23 -8.35 9.15
N ARG A 342 -6.27 -7.88 9.94
CA ARG A 342 -5.57 -8.66 10.96
C ARG A 342 -5.68 -7.95 12.30
N GLU A 343 -5.58 -8.72 13.37
CA GLU A 343 -5.45 -8.17 14.72
C GLU A 343 -4.27 -7.19 14.78
N VAL A 344 -4.46 -6.12 15.54
CA VAL A 344 -3.45 -5.13 15.86
C VAL A 344 -2.61 -5.64 17.03
N GLU A 345 -1.31 -5.66 16.84
CA GLU A 345 -0.32 -6.01 17.85
C GLU A 345 0.22 -4.75 18.54
N LEU A 346 0.53 -4.89 19.81
CA LEU A 346 1.06 -3.82 20.67
C LEU A 346 2.58 -3.92 20.76
N ILE A 347 3.28 -2.82 20.49
CA ILE A 347 4.74 -2.69 20.66
C ILE A 347 5.01 -1.64 21.72
N THR A 348 5.57 -2.04 22.86
CA THR A 348 5.95 -1.09 23.93
C THR A 348 7.01 -0.10 23.46
N SER A 349 6.83 1.18 23.79
CA SER A 349 7.74 2.26 23.42
C SER A 349 7.50 3.50 24.27
N THR A 350 8.57 4.11 24.77
CA THR A 350 8.50 5.33 25.60
C THR A 350 8.35 6.62 24.78
N ASP A 351 8.76 6.62 23.52
CA ASP A 351 8.79 7.81 22.65
C ASP A 351 7.70 7.74 21.56
N ASN A 352 6.56 7.14 21.90
CA ASN A 352 5.50 6.76 20.95
C ASN A 352 4.97 7.94 20.11
N LEU A 353 4.64 9.08 20.73
CA LEU A 353 4.09 10.24 20.04
C LEU A 353 5.11 10.90 19.10
N GLU A 354 6.34 11.10 19.55
CA GLU A 354 7.41 11.68 18.72
C GLU A 354 7.73 10.77 17.52
N TYR A 355 7.77 9.45 17.74
CA TYR A 355 7.92 8.47 16.68
C TYR A 355 6.80 8.60 15.62
N ILE A 356 5.54 8.65 16.06
CA ILE A 356 4.39 8.79 15.17
C ILE A 356 4.41 10.11 14.40
N LYS A 357 4.80 11.22 15.03
CA LYS A 357 4.95 12.53 14.35
C LYS A 357 6.01 12.48 13.26
N ASN A 358 7.19 11.94 13.57
CA ASN A 358 8.28 11.78 12.61
C ASN A 358 7.91 10.82 11.47
N LEU A 359 7.20 9.73 11.79
CA LEU A 359 6.66 8.79 10.82
C LEU A 359 5.66 9.46 9.88
N ASN A 360 4.68 10.20 10.41
CA ASN A 360 3.66 10.87 9.62
C ASN A 360 4.31 11.88 8.67
N ASN A 361 5.17 12.76 9.20
CA ASN A 361 5.88 13.77 8.42
C ASN A 361 6.65 13.15 7.25
N ARG A 362 7.40 12.06 7.49
CA ARG A 362 8.15 11.37 6.44
C ARG A 362 7.24 10.74 5.38
N VAL A 363 6.16 10.08 5.80
CA VAL A 363 5.21 9.40 4.91
C VAL A 363 4.46 10.41 4.03
N VAL A 364 3.89 11.46 4.65
CA VAL A 364 3.17 12.52 3.95
C VAL A 364 4.08 13.22 2.95
N ASN A 365 5.27 13.62 3.39
CA ASN A 365 6.25 14.27 2.52
C ASN A 365 6.63 13.40 1.31
N THR A 366 6.90 12.12 1.53
CA THR A 366 7.21 11.18 0.44
C THR A 366 6.04 11.06 -0.54
N SER A 367 4.81 10.91 -0.04
CA SER A 367 3.59 10.77 -0.86
C SER A 367 3.34 12.02 -1.73
N VAL A 368 3.41 13.21 -1.13
CA VAL A 368 3.18 14.49 -1.84
C VAL A 368 4.22 14.73 -2.92
N GLN A 369 5.49 14.41 -2.65
CA GLN A 369 6.57 14.59 -3.62
C GLN A 369 6.55 13.53 -4.73
N ARG A 370 6.05 12.32 -4.43
CA ARG A 370 6.17 11.14 -5.29
C ARG A 370 5.73 11.37 -6.73
N TYR A 371 4.52 11.89 -6.93
CA TYR A 371 4.00 12.12 -8.28
C TYR A 371 4.89 13.08 -9.08
N ARG A 372 5.26 14.23 -8.49
CA ARG A 372 6.06 15.27 -9.17
C ARG A 372 7.44 14.74 -9.54
N VAL A 373 8.11 14.08 -8.59
CA VAL A 373 9.48 13.58 -8.79
C VAL A 373 9.51 12.45 -9.82
N LEU A 374 8.60 11.47 -9.73
CA LEU A 374 8.54 10.36 -10.69
C LEU A 374 8.14 10.84 -12.08
N TYR A 375 7.24 11.82 -12.19
CA TYR A 375 6.86 12.41 -13.46
C TYR A 375 8.04 13.14 -14.12
N THR A 376 8.79 13.95 -13.37
CA THR A 376 10.01 14.61 -13.84
C THR A 376 11.07 13.59 -14.28
N PHE A 377 11.26 12.52 -13.50
CA PHE A 377 12.18 11.44 -13.87
C PHE A 377 11.76 10.74 -15.17
N ALA A 378 10.47 10.47 -15.34
CA ALA A 378 9.96 9.89 -16.59
C ALA A 378 10.21 10.80 -17.80
N ILE A 379 10.02 12.11 -17.66
CA ILE A 379 10.37 13.10 -18.70
C ILE A 379 11.87 13.08 -18.98
N TYR A 380 12.71 13.15 -17.94
CA TYR A 380 14.16 13.07 -18.07
C TYR A 380 14.59 11.80 -18.81
N GLN A 381 14.02 10.64 -18.47
CA GLN A 381 14.28 9.38 -19.14
C GLN A 381 13.93 9.42 -20.64
N MET A 382 12.75 9.94 -20.98
CA MET A 382 12.31 10.08 -22.37
C MET A 382 13.24 11.02 -23.16
N LEU A 383 13.54 12.20 -22.61
CA LEU A 383 14.40 13.18 -23.27
C LEU A 383 15.83 12.66 -23.45
N ALA A 384 16.43 12.07 -22.41
CA ALA A 384 17.76 11.48 -22.49
C ALA A 384 17.85 10.40 -23.58
N SER A 385 16.83 9.53 -23.66
CA SER A 385 16.76 8.46 -24.65
C SER A 385 16.58 8.99 -26.08
N VAL A 386 15.73 10.00 -26.26
CA VAL A 386 15.52 10.66 -27.57
C VAL A 386 16.78 11.41 -28.01
N LEU A 387 17.43 12.15 -27.12
CA LEU A 387 18.69 12.85 -27.41
C LEU A 387 19.79 11.87 -27.82
N ALA A 388 19.89 10.72 -27.13
CA ALA A 388 20.82 9.65 -27.50
C ALA A 388 20.52 9.07 -28.89
N LEU A 389 19.24 8.80 -29.19
CA LEU A 389 18.83 8.34 -30.52
C LEU A 389 19.19 9.36 -31.61
N LEU A 390 18.88 10.64 -31.41
CA LEU A 390 19.21 11.71 -32.35
C LEU A 390 20.72 11.84 -32.57
N ALA A 391 21.53 11.72 -31.52
CA ALA A 391 22.98 11.71 -31.64
C ALA A 391 23.51 10.52 -32.45
N ILE A 392 22.87 9.34 -32.35
CA ILE A 392 23.23 8.15 -33.16
C ILE A 392 22.83 8.34 -34.63
N ILE A 393 21.64 8.90 -34.90
CA ILE A 393 21.15 9.17 -36.26
C ILE A 393 22.01 10.24 -36.95
N PHE A 394 22.29 11.34 -36.25
CA PHE A 394 23.07 12.47 -36.75
C PHE A 394 24.55 12.38 -36.37
N ARG A 395 25.10 11.17 -36.17
CA ARG A 395 26.46 10.95 -35.68
C ARG A 395 27.55 11.76 -36.40
N LYS A 396 27.41 11.97 -37.71
CA LYS A 396 28.36 12.77 -38.52
C LYS A 396 28.39 14.26 -38.16
N LYS A 397 27.33 14.80 -37.56
CA LYS A 397 27.18 16.23 -37.23
C LYS A 397 27.48 16.54 -35.75
N ILE A 398 27.61 15.52 -34.90
CA ILE A 398 27.79 15.69 -33.46
C ILE A 398 29.25 15.40 -33.10
N CYS A 399 29.95 16.37 -32.51
CA CYS A 399 31.33 16.19 -32.05
C CYS A 399 31.43 15.22 -30.84
N ASN A 400 32.61 14.65 -30.64
CA ASN A 400 32.84 13.62 -29.61
C ASN A 400 32.50 14.07 -28.18
N SER A 401 32.84 15.31 -27.81
CA SER A 401 32.54 15.84 -26.46
C SER A 401 31.04 15.91 -26.17
N LYS A 402 30.22 16.27 -27.18
CA LYS A 402 28.74 16.26 -27.03
C LYS A 402 28.19 14.84 -26.91
N ARG A 403 28.74 13.87 -27.65
CA ARG A 403 28.33 12.46 -27.53
C ARG A 403 28.67 11.90 -26.15
N GLU A 404 29.83 12.25 -25.61
CA GLU A 404 30.25 11.85 -24.27
C GLU A 404 29.32 12.43 -23.19
N LEU A 405 28.97 13.72 -23.28
CA LEU A 405 27.99 14.32 -22.39
C LEU A 405 26.62 13.61 -22.47
N ILE A 406 26.13 13.30 -23.67
CA ILE A 406 24.86 12.57 -23.86
C ILE A 406 24.95 11.15 -23.29
N SER A 407 26.10 10.48 -23.44
CA SER A 407 26.39 9.16 -22.87
C SER A 407 26.32 9.18 -21.33
N LEU A 408 26.91 10.21 -20.70
CA LEU A 408 26.84 10.41 -19.24
C LEU A 408 25.40 10.72 -18.76
N ILE A 409 24.70 11.61 -19.48
CA ILE A 409 23.29 11.91 -19.19
C ILE A 409 22.45 10.63 -19.28
N LEU A 410 22.68 9.80 -20.29
CA LEU A 410 21.96 8.55 -20.46
C LEU A 410 22.28 7.54 -19.33
N LEU A 411 23.52 7.45 -18.86
CA LEU A 411 23.86 6.62 -17.69
C LEU A 411 23.12 7.03 -16.42
N GLY A 412 22.87 8.34 -16.25
CA GLY A 412 22.09 8.85 -15.12
C GLY A 412 20.70 8.21 -15.02
N THR A 413 20.13 7.76 -16.13
CA THR A 413 18.81 7.10 -16.16
C THR A 413 18.78 5.73 -15.48
N ILE A 414 19.87 4.97 -15.59
CA ILE A 414 20.00 3.66 -14.94
C ILE A 414 20.46 3.82 -13.48
N ILE A 415 21.16 4.91 -13.15
CA ILE A 415 21.62 5.22 -11.79
C ILE A 415 20.50 5.79 -10.92
N ALA A 416 19.61 6.60 -11.49
CA ALA A 416 18.53 7.26 -10.76
C ALA A 416 17.68 6.32 -9.87
N PRO A 417 17.28 5.10 -10.30
CA PRO A 417 16.65 4.11 -9.43
C PRO A 417 17.38 3.79 -8.13
N LEU A 418 18.72 3.68 -8.17
CA LEU A 418 19.52 3.48 -6.96
C LEU A 418 19.48 4.74 -6.07
N VAL A 419 19.55 5.92 -6.68
CA VAL A 419 19.49 7.19 -5.95
C VAL A 419 18.12 7.37 -5.28
N PHE A 420 17.03 6.96 -5.94
CA PHE A 420 15.69 6.92 -5.33
C PHE A 420 15.61 5.98 -4.14
N LEU A 421 16.33 4.86 -4.16
CA LEU A 421 16.36 3.89 -3.07
C LEU A 421 17.03 4.48 -1.82
N ILE A 422 18.15 5.19 -1.98
CA ILE A 422 18.91 5.76 -0.85
C ILE A 422 18.43 7.15 -0.41
N MET A 423 17.62 7.83 -1.24
CA MET A 423 17.08 9.17 -0.94
C MET A 423 16.47 9.32 0.46
N PRO A 424 15.72 8.32 0.99
CA PRO A 424 15.11 8.43 2.32
C PRO A 424 16.10 8.61 3.47
N ILE A 425 17.38 8.23 3.29
CA ILE A 425 18.43 8.38 4.30
C ILE A 425 18.68 9.86 4.62
N PHE A 426 18.50 10.75 3.64
CA PHE A 426 18.72 12.19 3.80
C PHE A 426 17.53 12.92 4.44
N GLY A 427 16.37 12.27 4.60
CA GLY A 427 15.22 12.81 5.33
C GLY A 427 14.69 14.16 4.81
N SER A 428 14.88 14.48 3.52
CA SER A 428 14.57 15.82 3.00
C SER A 428 13.06 16.09 2.89
N ASN A 429 12.61 17.13 3.58
CA ASN A 429 11.21 17.57 3.56
C ASN A 429 10.89 18.63 2.50
N HIS A 430 11.89 19.06 1.72
CA HIS A 430 11.72 20.10 0.71
C HIS A 430 12.00 19.56 -0.69
N ILE A 431 11.03 19.73 -1.60
CA ILE A 431 11.13 19.23 -2.98
C ILE A 431 12.38 19.73 -3.74
N LEU A 432 12.80 20.98 -3.51
CA LEU A 432 14.00 21.54 -4.14
C LEU A 432 15.27 20.85 -3.66
N VAL A 433 15.35 20.55 -2.37
CA VAL A 433 16.49 19.82 -1.77
C VAL A 433 16.48 18.37 -2.28
N THR A 434 15.30 17.74 -2.40
CA THR A 434 15.16 16.41 -3.03
C THR A 434 15.71 16.39 -4.46
N TYR A 435 15.37 17.39 -5.29
CA TYR A 435 15.93 17.50 -6.65
C TYR A 435 17.43 17.75 -6.66
N LEU A 436 17.93 18.64 -5.79
CA LEU A 436 19.35 18.94 -5.69
C LEU A 436 20.15 17.69 -5.31
N LEU A 437 19.70 16.95 -4.28
CA LEU A 437 20.31 15.69 -3.86
C LEU A 437 20.25 14.65 -4.99
N LEU A 438 19.11 14.49 -5.66
CA LEU A 438 18.96 13.55 -6.76
C LEU A 438 19.94 13.85 -7.89
N VAL A 439 20.05 15.10 -8.33
CA VAL A 439 20.95 15.51 -9.41
C VAL A 439 22.41 15.36 -8.98
N THR A 440 22.75 15.82 -7.77
CA THR A 440 24.14 15.83 -7.28
C THR A 440 24.67 14.42 -7.08
N ILE A 441 23.91 13.56 -6.39
CA ILE A 441 24.29 12.17 -6.12
C ILE A 441 24.35 11.36 -7.43
N SER A 442 23.35 11.52 -8.31
CA SER A 442 23.34 10.81 -9.60
C SER A 442 24.54 11.23 -10.46
N THR A 443 24.83 12.53 -10.54
CA THR A 443 25.96 13.05 -11.32
C THR A 443 27.29 12.56 -10.74
N PHE A 444 27.46 12.64 -9.42
CA PHE A 444 28.66 12.12 -8.76
C PHE A 444 28.87 10.63 -9.04
N MET A 445 27.83 9.79 -8.90
CA MET A 445 27.91 8.36 -9.19
C MET A 445 28.23 8.09 -10.67
N VAL A 446 27.57 8.78 -11.60
CA VAL A 446 27.84 8.66 -13.05
C VAL A 446 29.31 8.96 -13.35
N LEU A 447 29.82 10.08 -12.84
CA LEU A 447 31.20 10.51 -13.10
C LEU A 447 32.22 9.58 -12.43
N ALA A 448 31.98 9.17 -11.18
CA ALA A 448 32.84 8.25 -10.46
C ALA A 448 32.94 6.90 -11.18
N ILE A 449 31.80 6.29 -11.55
CA ILE A 449 31.78 5.01 -12.26
C ILE A 449 32.43 5.13 -13.64
N SER A 450 32.12 6.21 -14.38
CA SER A 450 32.70 6.45 -15.70
C SER A 450 34.22 6.63 -15.63
N ASN A 451 34.73 7.28 -14.59
CA ASN A 451 36.17 7.45 -14.38
C ASN A 451 36.86 6.13 -13.97
N LEU A 452 36.23 5.33 -13.09
CA LEU A 452 36.76 4.03 -12.66
C LEU A 452 36.91 3.03 -13.82
N PHE A 453 36.02 3.11 -14.81
CA PHE A 453 36.00 2.18 -15.95
C PHE A 453 36.15 2.90 -17.30
N LYS A 454 36.96 3.97 -17.33
CA LYS A 454 37.12 4.94 -18.44
C LYS A 454 37.28 4.34 -19.85
N ASN A 455 37.72 3.08 -19.94
CA ASN A 455 37.99 2.39 -21.21
C ASN A 455 37.09 1.15 -21.45
N SER A 456 36.07 0.92 -20.62
CA SER A 456 35.24 -0.29 -20.73
C SER A 456 33.75 0.03 -20.55
N PRO A 457 33.04 0.39 -21.65
CA PRO A 457 31.60 0.65 -21.63
C PRO A 457 30.78 -0.51 -21.04
N ILE A 458 31.22 -1.75 -21.28
CA ILE A 458 30.57 -2.93 -20.72
C ILE A 458 30.81 -3.08 -19.21
N SER A 459 31.99 -2.69 -18.71
CA SER A 459 32.24 -2.71 -17.26
C SER A 459 31.44 -1.62 -16.54
N ILE A 460 31.24 -0.46 -17.18
CA ILE A 460 30.33 0.59 -16.67
C ILE A 460 28.92 0.03 -16.54
N ILE A 461 28.35 -0.53 -17.61
CA ILE A 461 27.00 -1.14 -17.57
C ILE A 461 26.91 -2.23 -16.51
N ALA A 462 27.89 -3.15 -16.47
CA ALA A 462 27.89 -4.25 -15.52
C ALA A 462 27.92 -3.73 -14.08
N PHE A 463 28.80 -2.78 -13.77
CA PHE A 463 28.94 -2.24 -12.42
C PHE A 463 27.70 -1.45 -11.99
N THR A 464 27.18 -0.58 -12.85
CA THR A 464 25.98 0.22 -12.55
C THR A 464 24.76 -0.67 -12.31
N THR A 465 24.56 -1.69 -13.13
CA THR A 465 23.43 -2.62 -12.92
C THR A 465 23.64 -3.54 -11.72
N ALA A 466 24.89 -3.91 -11.40
CA ALA A 466 25.23 -4.66 -10.20
C ALA A 466 24.89 -3.89 -8.93
N ILE A 467 25.31 -2.63 -8.81
CA ILE A 467 25.12 -1.88 -7.56
C ILE A 467 23.63 -1.67 -7.25
N THR A 468 22.80 -1.40 -8.26
CA THR A 468 21.34 -1.31 -8.09
C THR A 468 20.74 -2.66 -7.72
N LEU A 469 21.13 -3.74 -8.40
CA LEU A 469 20.68 -5.10 -8.11
C LEU A 469 20.98 -5.51 -6.66
N PHE A 470 22.23 -5.37 -6.23
CA PHE A 470 22.64 -5.81 -4.90
C PHE A 470 22.10 -4.89 -3.81
N ALA A 471 21.98 -3.58 -4.04
CA ALA A 471 21.34 -2.67 -3.08
C ALA A 471 19.87 -3.07 -2.83
N LEU A 472 19.12 -3.41 -3.88
CA LEU A 472 17.74 -3.89 -3.74
C LEU A 472 17.67 -5.24 -3.03
N LEU A 473 18.53 -6.19 -3.39
CA LEU A 473 18.54 -7.51 -2.72
C LEU A 473 18.89 -7.40 -1.24
N VAL A 474 19.93 -6.62 -0.91
CA VAL A 474 20.34 -6.38 0.48
C VAL A 474 19.20 -5.72 1.26
N ASP A 475 18.55 -4.69 0.71
CA ASP A 475 17.42 -4.06 1.38
C ASP A 475 16.24 -5.03 1.58
N ILE A 476 15.91 -5.87 0.59
CA ILE A 476 14.86 -6.89 0.73
C ILE A 476 15.16 -7.87 1.86
N PHE A 477 16.40 -8.39 1.93
CA PHE A 477 16.80 -9.33 2.97
C PHE A 477 16.93 -8.68 4.35
N LEU A 478 17.19 -7.36 4.44
CA LEU A 478 17.28 -6.61 5.69
C LEU A 478 15.94 -5.98 6.15
N GLY A 479 14.81 -6.37 5.56
CA GLY A 479 13.48 -5.94 6.02
C GLY A 479 12.90 -4.70 5.33
N GLN A 480 13.48 -4.29 4.20
CA GLN A 480 12.97 -3.30 3.24
C GLN A 480 12.91 -1.87 3.79
N ALA A 481 13.85 -1.49 4.65
CA ALA A 481 13.86 -0.16 5.26
C ALA A 481 13.96 0.96 4.21
N LEU A 482 14.72 0.76 3.13
CA LEU A 482 14.87 1.73 2.05
C LEU A 482 13.67 1.69 1.08
N ILE A 483 13.26 0.51 0.61
CA ILE A 483 12.10 0.36 -0.29
C ILE A 483 10.83 0.94 0.34
N LYS A 484 10.55 0.68 1.62
CA LYS A 484 9.33 1.17 2.30
C LYS A 484 9.23 2.69 2.42
N ASN A 485 10.36 3.38 2.35
CA ASN A 485 10.44 4.84 2.50
C ASN A 485 10.83 5.55 1.19
N SER A 486 11.16 4.81 0.14
CA SER A 486 11.58 5.36 -1.15
C SER A 486 10.40 5.96 -1.92
N ILE A 487 10.68 7.03 -2.68
CA ILE A 487 9.72 7.64 -3.64
C ILE A 487 9.23 6.62 -4.68
N MET A 488 10.10 5.73 -5.16
CA MET A 488 9.73 4.63 -6.06
C MET A 488 9.08 3.44 -5.32
N GLY A 489 9.15 3.45 -3.99
CA GLY A 489 8.53 2.46 -3.12
C GLY A 489 7.03 2.68 -2.93
N TYR A 490 6.54 2.23 -1.78
CA TYR A 490 5.10 2.24 -1.48
C TYR A 490 4.63 3.48 -0.78
N ASP A 491 3.36 3.79 -1.04
CA ASP A 491 2.63 4.83 -0.38
C ASP A 491 1.58 4.23 0.57
N PRO A 492 1.83 4.21 1.89
CA PRO A 492 0.87 3.71 2.86
C PRO A 492 -0.37 4.61 2.97
N ILE A 493 -0.35 5.86 2.47
CA ILE A 493 -1.52 6.75 2.44
C ILE A 493 -2.55 6.24 1.42
N ILE A 494 -2.08 5.80 0.26
CA ILE A 494 -2.96 5.24 -0.79
C ILE A 494 -3.49 3.85 -0.37
N GLY A 495 -2.74 3.12 0.46
CA GLY A 495 -3.14 1.78 0.94
C GLY A 495 -3.19 0.72 -0.17
N ALA A 496 -2.51 0.96 -1.30
CA ALA A 496 -2.43 -0.02 -2.40
C ALA A 496 -1.52 -1.21 -2.04
N ARG A 497 -0.43 -0.94 -1.30
CA ARG A 497 0.49 -1.94 -0.74
C ARG A 497 1.32 -1.29 0.39
N TYR A 498 1.67 -2.03 1.43
CA TYR A 498 2.41 -1.49 2.58
C TYR A 498 3.86 -2.01 2.69
N TYR A 499 4.16 -3.19 2.14
CA TYR A 499 5.46 -3.87 2.17
C TYR A 499 5.65 -4.73 0.91
N GLY A 500 6.85 -5.27 0.67
CA GLY A 500 7.18 -6.02 -0.55
C GLY A 500 8.11 -5.32 -1.54
N ILE A 501 8.24 -5.89 -2.74
CA ILE A 501 8.80 -5.19 -3.90
C ILE A 501 7.70 -4.69 -4.85
N GLY A 502 7.68 -3.38 -5.11
CA GLY A 502 6.68 -2.72 -5.96
C GLY A 502 6.83 -3.08 -7.42
N ASN A 503 5.84 -2.76 -8.25
CA ASN A 503 5.90 -3.06 -9.68
C ASN A 503 6.99 -2.23 -10.39
N GLU A 504 7.29 -1.04 -9.85
CA GLU A 504 8.38 -0.17 -10.23
C GLU A 504 9.73 -0.87 -9.99
N TYR A 505 10.07 -1.16 -8.73
CA TYR A 505 11.33 -1.80 -8.37
C TYR A 505 11.46 -3.23 -8.87
N ALA A 506 10.35 -3.96 -9.05
CA ALA A 506 10.38 -5.28 -9.68
C ALA A 506 10.86 -5.22 -11.13
N GLY A 507 10.34 -4.26 -11.91
CA GLY A 507 10.78 -4.07 -13.30
C GLY A 507 12.25 -3.66 -13.39
N ILE A 508 12.70 -2.80 -12.47
CA ILE A 508 14.11 -2.40 -12.29
C ILE A 508 14.97 -3.63 -11.97
N LEU A 509 14.59 -4.42 -10.97
CA LEU A 509 15.34 -5.59 -10.51
C LEU A 509 15.50 -6.65 -11.62
N ILE A 510 14.43 -6.92 -12.37
CA ILE A 510 14.45 -7.83 -13.53
C ILE A 510 15.34 -7.26 -14.65
N GLY A 511 15.21 -5.97 -14.97
CA GLY A 511 16.05 -5.30 -15.98
C GLY A 511 17.53 -5.32 -15.62
N CYS A 512 17.89 -4.86 -14.41
CA CYS A 512 19.24 -4.88 -13.87
C CYS A 512 19.86 -6.28 -13.91
N SER A 513 19.13 -7.28 -13.41
CA SER A 513 19.66 -8.65 -13.29
C SER A 513 19.95 -9.27 -14.65
N LEU A 514 19.07 -9.11 -15.64
CA LEU A 514 19.27 -9.59 -17.00
C LEU A 514 20.48 -8.92 -17.67
N ILE A 515 20.62 -7.60 -17.54
CA ILE A 515 21.77 -6.86 -18.09
C ILE A 515 23.06 -7.25 -17.37
N PHE A 516 23.08 -7.22 -16.04
CA PHE A 516 24.26 -7.53 -15.22
C PHE A 516 24.81 -8.92 -15.53
N THR A 517 23.94 -9.94 -15.47
CA THR A 517 24.35 -11.33 -15.70
C THR A 517 24.90 -11.54 -17.11
N THR A 518 24.26 -10.96 -18.12
CA THR A 518 24.72 -11.11 -19.50
C THR A 518 25.96 -10.28 -19.82
N ALA A 519 26.12 -9.10 -19.20
CA ALA A 519 27.36 -8.32 -19.26
C ALA A 519 28.54 -9.05 -18.59
N LEU A 520 28.31 -9.69 -17.44
CA LEU A 520 29.32 -10.50 -16.77
C LEU A 520 29.78 -11.68 -17.64
N ILE A 521 28.84 -12.43 -18.23
CA ILE A 521 29.17 -13.55 -19.12
C ILE A 521 29.93 -13.06 -20.35
N GLN A 522 29.55 -11.90 -20.90
CA GLN A 522 30.23 -11.30 -22.04
C GLN A 522 31.69 -10.95 -21.71
N LYS A 523 31.98 -10.52 -20.47
CA LYS A 523 33.35 -10.25 -20.00
C LYS A 523 34.13 -11.53 -19.69
N ASN A 524 33.48 -12.52 -19.07
CA ASN A 524 34.08 -13.82 -18.80
C ASN A 524 33.01 -14.92 -18.79
N SER A 525 33.11 -15.83 -19.75
CA SER A 525 32.15 -16.91 -19.94
C SER A 525 32.05 -17.89 -18.76
N SER A 526 33.06 -17.95 -17.88
CA SER A 526 33.07 -18.81 -16.69
C SER A 526 31.94 -18.48 -15.71
N TYR A 527 31.52 -17.21 -15.66
CA TYR A 527 30.44 -16.75 -14.78
C TYR A 527 29.05 -17.29 -15.18
N LYS A 528 28.91 -17.94 -16.35
CA LYS A 528 27.65 -18.59 -16.77
C LYS A 528 27.12 -19.56 -15.72
N ARG A 529 28.00 -20.20 -14.93
CA ARG A 529 27.62 -21.15 -13.87
C ARG A 529 26.96 -20.48 -12.66
N LEU A 530 27.17 -19.18 -12.44
CA LEU A 530 26.61 -18.42 -11.32
C LEU A 530 25.21 -17.85 -11.62
N VAL A 531 24.86 -17.72 -12.90
CA VAL A 531 23.60 -17.08 -13.33
C VAL A 531 22.35 -17.79 -12.78
N PRO A 532 22.21 -19.13 -12.86
CA PRO A 532 21.04 -19.81 -12.30
C PRO A 532 20.87 -19.57 -10.79
N ILE A 533 21.98 -19.50 -10.05
CA ILE A 533 22.00 -19.28 -8.61
C ILE A 533 21.46 -17.88 -8.30
N LEU A 534 21.98 -16.86 -8.99
CA LEU A 534 21.54 -15.49 -8.79
C LEU A 534 20.05 -15.30 -9.16
N TYR A 535 19.61 -15.88 -10.28
CA TYR A 535 18.20 -15.85 -10.68
C TYR A 535 17.28 -16.54 -9.65
N PHE A 536 17.71 -17.66 -9.08
CA PHE A 536 16.98 -18.33 -8.02
C PHE A 536 16.83 -17.45 -6.76
N ILE A 537 17.92 -16.81 -6.33
CA ILE A 537 17.91 -15.87 -5.19
C ILE A 537 16.95 -14.70 -5.45
N ILE A 538 16.96 -14.13 -6.66
CA ILE A 538 16.07 -13.02 -7.02
C ILE A 538 14.60 -13.48 -7.03
N VAL A 539 14.30 -14.67 -7.56
CA VAL A 539 12.94 -15.23 -7.56
C VAL A 539 12.43 -15.43 -6.13
N ILE A 540 13.28 -15.91 -5.21
CA ILE A 540 12.95 -16.00 -3.78
C ILE A 540 12.69 -14.60 -3.19
N ALA A 541 13.57 -13.64 -3.46
CA ALA A 541 13.45 -12.28 -2.93
C ALA A 541 12.13 -11.59 -3.35
N ILE A 542 11.64 -11.86 -4.58
CA ILE A 542 10.38 -11.30 -5.10
C ILE A 542 9.16 -12.12 -4.64
N GLY A 543 9.30 -13.45 -4.55
CA GLY A 543 8.17 -14.37 -4.41
C GLY A 543 7.90 -14.89 -3.01
N LEU A 544 8.83 -14.80 -2.07
CA LEU A 544 8.61 -15.36 -0.73
C LEU A 544 7.62 -14.50 0.07
N PRO A 545 6.54 -15.05 0.66
CA PRO A 545 5.56 -14.30 1.43
C PRO A 545 6.13 -13.49 2.61
N LEU A 546 7.22 -13.98 3.23
CA LEU A 546 7.96 -13.28 4.28
C LEU A 546 8.40 -11.88 3.83
N PHE A 547 8.89 -11.77 2.58
CA PHE A 547 9.36 -10.52 2.00
C PHE A 547 8.27 -9.73 1.29
N GLY A 548 7.00 -10.13 1.34
CA GLY A 548 5.90 -9.46 0.62
C GLY A 548 5.85 -9.84 -0.85
N ALA A 549 5.43 -11.09 -1.09
CA ALA A 549 5.36 -11.72 -2.40
C ALA A 549 4.64 -10.86 -3.45
N ASN A 550 5.29 -10.66 -4.58
CA ASN A 550 4.69 -10.05 -5.76
C ASN A 550 4.51 -11.11 -6.86
N VAL A 551 3.35 -11.76 -6.89
CA VAL A 551 3.05 -12.91 -7.77
C VAL A 551 3.32 -12.59 -9.25
N GLY A 552 2.85 -11.43 -9.74
CA GLY A 552 3.02 -11.06 -11.13
C GLY A 552 4.48 -10.77 -11.49
N ALA A 553 5.22 -10.13 -10.58
CA ALA A 553 6.66 -9.95 -10.74
C ALA A 553 7.42 -11.28 -10.70
N THR A 554 7.04 -12.22 -9.82
CA THR A 554 7.65 -13.55 -9.74
C THR A 554 7.43 -14.35 -11.02
N ILE A 555 6.22 -14.34 -11.58
CA ILE A 555 5.92 -14.97 -12.87
C ILE A 555 6.81 -14.38 -13.97
N THR A 556 6.90 -13.05 -14.02
CA THR A 556 7.70 -12.31 -15.00
C THR A 556 9.20 -12.63 -14.88
N ALA A 557 9.73 -12.59 -13.66
CA ALA A 557 11.12 -12.90 -13.36
C ALA A 557 11.45 -14.35 -13.71
N THR A 558 10.65 -15.31 -13.23
CA THR A 558 10.86 -16.74 -13.47
C THR A 558 10.89 -17.05 -14.97
N ALA A 559 9.91 -16.56 -15.72
CA ALA A 559 9.83 -16.82 -17.16
C ALA A 559 11.03 -16.22 -17.93
N SER A 560 11.36 -14.95 -17.65
CA SER A 560 12.47 -14.27 -18.33
C SER A 560 13.84 -14.81 -17.95
N PHE A 561 14.05 -15.17 -16.68
CA PHE A 561 15.29 -15.75 -16.18
C PHE A 561 15.53 -17.16 -16.71
N LEU A 562 14.50 -18.01 -16.76
CA LEU A 562 14.61 -19.32 -17.39
C LEU A 562 14.91 -19.21 -18.88
N PHE A 563 14.23 -18.29 -19.57
CA PHE A 563 14.48 -18.03 -20.99
C PHE A 563 15.93 -17.62 -21.24
N VAL A 564 16.45 -16.63 -20.52
CA VAL A 564 17.83 -16.17 -20.68
C VAL A 564 18.84 -17.21 -20.21
N GLY A 565 18.61 -17.85 -19.06
CA GLY A 565 19.43 -18.93 -18.54
C GLY A 565 19.59 -20.04 -19.57
N TYR A 566 18.48 -20.50 -20.15
CA TYR A 566 18.49 -21.51 -21.22
C TYR A 566 19.29 -21.05 -22.45
N ARG A 567 19.06 -19.81 -22.93
CA ARG A 567 19.79 -19.24 -24.08
C ARG A 567 21.28 -19.04 -23.81
N VAL A 568 21.69 -18.88 -22.56
CA VAL A 568 23.12 -18.78 -22.20
C VAL A 568 23.79 -20.15 -22.34
N PHE A 569 23.14 -21.24 -21.94
CA PHE A 569 23.69 -22.60 -22.05
C PHE A 569 23.50 -23.24 -23.43
N THR A 570 22.51 -22.79 -24.20
CA THR A 570 22.18 -23.37 -25.51
C THR A 570 21.90 -22.29 -26.55
N ASN A 571 22.39 -22.46 -27.77
CA ASN A 571 22.16 -21.48 -28.84
C ASN A 571 20.86 -21.70 -29.63
N LYS A 572 20.13 -22.81 -29.41
CA LYS A 572 18.89 -23.17 -30.14
C LYS A 572 17.68 -23.16 -29.21
N CYS A 573 16.68 -22.31 -29.47
CA CYS A 573 15.38 -22.38 -28.81
C CYS A 573 14.43 -23.28 -29.61
N LYS A 574 14.02 -24.43 -29.04
CA LYS A 574 12.93 -25.26 -29.58
C LYS A 574 11.62 -24.90 -28.87
N ILE A 575 10.48 -25.06 -29.55
CA ILE A 575 9.15 -24.74 -28.98
C ILE A 575 8.84 -25.55 -27.72
N LYS A 576 9.34 -26.80 -27.64
CA LYS A 576 9.26 -27.67 -26.45
C LYS A 576 9.87 -27.03 -25.19
N ASN A 577 10.86 -26.15 -25.35
CA ASN A 577 11.51 -25.48 -24.23
C ASN A 577 10.66 -24.32 -23.68
N LEU A 578 9.83 -23.68 -24.52
CA LEU A 578 8.88 -22.68 -24.08
C LEU A 578 7.77 -23.32 -23.23
N ALA A 579 7.33 -24.54 -23.59
CA ALA A 579 6.39 -25.31 -22.78
C ALA A 579 6.98 -25.65 -21.40
N PHE A 580 8.27 -26.02 -21.32
CA PHE A 580 8.95 -26.26 -20.04
C PHE A 580 8.98 -25.01 -19.14
N ILE A 581 9.24 -23.83 -19.72
CA ILE A 581 9.18 -22.55 -18.97
C ILE A 581 7.77 -22.35 -18.40
N GLY A 582 6.73 -22.58 -19.21
CA GLY A 582 5.33 -22.47 -18.75
C GLY A 582 5.03 -23.39 -17.57
N VAL A 583 5.40 -24.67 -17.67
CA VAL A 583 5.22 -25.65 -16.57
C VAL A 583 5.97 -25.24 -15.31
N PHE A 584 7.22 -24.78 -15.43
CA PHE A 584 8.00 -24.37 -14.27
C PHE A 584 7.45 -23.10 -13.61
N VAL A 585 6.93 -22.15 -14.39
CA VAL A 585 6.24 -20.97 -13.85
C VAL A 585 5.02 -21.39 -13.03
N VAL A 586 4.21 -22.31 -13.56
CA VAL A 586 3.06 -22.87 -12.82
C VAL A 586 3.54 -23.51 -11.52
N LEU A 587 4.59 -24.34 -11.57
CA LEU A 587 5.16 -24.98 -10.38
C LEU A 587 5.60 -23.97 -9.32
N VAL A 588 6.31 -22.91 -9.69
CA VAL A 588 6.76 -21.87 -8.73
C VAL A 588 5.57 -21.16 -8.10
N VAL A 589 4.56 -20.81 -8.89
CA VAL A 589 3.32 -20.18 -8.39
C VAL A 589 2.58 -21.13 -7.44
N THR A 590 2.49 -22.42 -7.78
CA THR A 590 1.89 -23.44 -6.93
C THR A 590 2.65 -23.61 -5.61
N ILE A 591 3.98 -23.64 -5.63
CA ILE A 591 4.78 -23.72 -4.40
C ILE A 591 4.56 -22.48 -3.52
N MET A 592 4.53 -21.27 -4.11
CA MET A 592 4.22 -20.04 -3.37
C MET A 592 2.83 -20.10 -2.75
N ALA A 593 1.83 -20.58 -3.50
CA ALA A 593 0.48 -20.78 -3.02
C ALA A 593 0.41 -21.74 -1.82
N LEU A 594 1.15 -22.85 -1.91
CA LEU A 594 1.20 -23.85 -0.83
C LEU A 594 1.90 -23.30 0.41
N ILE A 595 3.02 -22.58 0.24
CA ILE A 595 3.70 -21.90 1.37
C ILE A 595 2.74 -20.93 2.05
N ASP A 596 2.04 -20.11 1.28
CA ASP A 596 1.08 -19.13 1.79
C ASP A 596 -0.12 -19.80 2.50
N LEU A 597 -0.53 -20.98 2.06
CA LEU A 597 -1.67 -21.72 2.63
C LEU A 597 -1.29 -22.50 3.90
N PHE A 598 -0.06 -23.02 4.00
CA PHE A 598 0.36 -23.92 5.08
C PHE A 598 1.31 -23.29 6.10
N LEU A 599 2.06 -22.25 5.76
CA LEU A 599 3.01 -21.58 6.68
C LEU A 599 2.49 -20.26 7.23
N LEU A 600 1.43 -19.70 6.65
CA LEU A 600 0.74 -18.53 7.19
C LEU A 600 -0.66 -18.99 7.60
N GLU A 601 -1.04 -18.80 8.86
CA GLU A 601 -2.36 -19.19 9.45
C GLU A 601 -3.57 -18.46 8.83
N SER A 602 -3.33 -17.79 7.70
CA SER A 602 -4.12 -16.70 7.18
C SER A 602 -4.56 -17.09 5.77
N LYS A 603 -5.83 -17.52 5.61
CA LYS A 603 -6.40 -17.89 4.30
C LYS A 603 -6.16 -16.75 3.30
N SER A 604 -5.44 -17.04 2.22
CA SER A 604 -5.02 -16.02 1.26
C SER A 604 -6.05 -15.76 0.16
N HIS A 605 -5.95 -14.59 -0.48
CA HIS A 605 -6.75 -14.22 -1.66
C HIS A 605 -6.68 -15.25 -2.79
N LEU A 606 -5.61 -16.04 -2.87
CA LEU A 606 -5.47 -17.10 -3.86
C LEU A 606 -6.40 -18.29 -3.54
N ALA A 607 -6.53 -18.67 -2.27
CA ALA A 607 -7.45 -19.72 -1.84
C ALA A 607 -8.92 -19.31 -2.08
N GLU A 608 -9.25 -18.03 -1.83
CA GLU A 608 -10.56 -17.44 -2.15
C GLU A 608 -10.84 -17.47 -3.66
N ALA A 609 -9.86 -17.07 -4.49
CA ALA A 609 -9.98 -17.11 -5.94
C ALA A 609 -10.16 -18.53 -6.48
N ILE A 610 -9.43 -19.51 -5.93
CA ILE A 610 -9.60 -20.92 -6.28
C ILE A 610 -11.01 -21.40 -5.92
N LYS A 611 -11.52 -21.05 -4.73
CA LYS A 611 -12.91 -21.36 -4.33
C LYS A 611 -13.94 -20.71 -5.24
N GLN A 612 -13.74 -19.44 -5.62
CA GLN A 612 -14.62 -18.74 -6.55
C GLN A 612 -14.64 -19.39 -7.93
N ILE A 613 -13.49 -19.86 -8.42
CA ILE A 613 -13.40 -20.58 -9.70
C ILE A 613 -14.08 -21.96 -9.61
N LEU A 614 -13.89 -22.68 -8.49
CA LEU A 614 -14.53 -23.97 -8.26
C LEU A 614 -16.07 -23.85 -8.17
N ASN A 615 -16.58 -22.79 -7.55
CA ASN A 615 -18.01 -22.58 -7.34
C ASN A 615 -18.71 -21.88 -8.52
N GLY A 616 -18.04 -20.97 -9.24
CA GLY A 616 -18.62 -20.17 -10.31
C GLY A 616 -18.23 -20.62 -11.73
N GLY A 617 -17.40 -21.65 -11.87
CA GLY A 617 -17.03 -22.24 -13.15
C GLY A 617 -16.12 -21.37 -14.03
N PRO A 618 -15.95 -21.72 -15.33
CA PRO A 618 -15.00 -21.07 -16.24
C PRO A 618 -15.27 -19.59 -16.52
N ILE A 619 -16.52 -19.15 -16.34
CA ILE A 619 -16.95 -17.76 -16.55
C ILE A 619 -16.24 -16.79 -15.58
N VAL A 620 -16.00 -17.20 -14.34
CA VAL A 620 -15.28 -16.39 -13.34
C VAL A 620 -13.83 -16.14 -13.77
N ILE A 621 -13.19 -17.11 -14.43
CA ILE A 621 -11.83 -16.93 -14.97
C ILE A 621 -11.85 -15.85 -16.06
N LEU A 622 -12.84 -15.90 -16.95
CA LEU A 622 -13.00 -14.91 -18.01
C LEU A 622 -13.19 -13.50 -17.41
N ASP A 623 -14.02 -13.37 -16.37
CA ASP A 623 -14.27 -12.10 -15.67
C ASP A 623 -13.04 -11.56 -14.94
N ILE A 624 -12.20 -12.43 -14.36
CA ILE A 624 -10.91 -12.02 -13.78
C ILE A 624 -9.98 -11.50 -14.87
N ILE A 625 -9.89 -12.19 -16.01
CA ILE A 625 -9.03 -11.79 -17.14
C ILE A 625 -9.51 -10.47 -17.74
N THR A 626 -10.81 -10.33 -18.04
CA THR A 626 -11.38 -9.11 -18.64
C THR A 626 -11.18 -7.91 -17.72
N ARG A 627 -11.41 -8.04 -16.40
CA ARG A 627 -11.13 -6.98 -15.42
C ARG A 627 -9.65 -6.60 -15.38
N LYS A 628 -8.73 -7.57 -15.39
CA LYS A 628 -7.28 -7.30 -15.42
C LYS A 628 -6.84 -6.60 -16.71
N ILE A 629 -7.38 -7.01 -17.86
CA ILE A 629 -7.11 -6.34 -19.15
C ILE A 629 -7.66 -4.92 -19.13
N ALA A 630 -8.91 -4.72 -18.70
CA ALA A 630 -9.54 -3.41 -18.61
C ALA A 630 -8.76 -2.47 -17.68
N MET A 631 -8.24 -2.98 -16.54
CA MET A 631 -7.38 -2.24 -15.64
C MET A 631 -6.08 -1.81 -16.35
N ASN A 632 -5.39 -2.71 -17.05
CA ASN A 632 -4.16 -2.36 -17.78
C ASN A 632 -4.42 -1.33 -18.89
N ILE A 633 -5.53 -1.43 -19.63
CA ILE A 633 -5.92 -0.43 -20.65
C ILE A 633 -6.19 0.93 -20.00
N ARG A 634 -6.92 0.96 -18.88
CA ARG A 634 -7.19 2.20 -18.13
C ARG A 634 -5.87 2.83 -17.63
N VAL A 635 -4.99 2.02 -17.05
CA VAL A 635 -3.67 2.47 -16.59
C VAL A 635 -2.86 3.00 -17.77
N MET A 636 -2.88 2.34 -18.93
CA MET A 636 -2.19 2.80 -20.14
C MET A 636 -2.57 4.24 -20.51
N GLY A 637 -3.86 4.60 -20.41
CA GLY A 637 -4.35 5.93 -20.74
C GLY A 637 -3.93 7.04 -19.77
N VAL A 638 -3.61 6.70 -18.52
CA VAL A 638 -3.43 7.70 -17.44
C VAL A 638 -1.99 7.81 -16.97
N THR A 639 -1.20 6.73 -17.01
CA THR A 639 0.15 6.75 -16.42
C THR A 639 1.23 7.30 -17.35
N ILE A 640 2.14 8.10 -16.80
CA ILE A 640 3.32 8.60 -17.53
C ILE A 640 4.24 7.47 -18.00
N TRP A 641 4.24 6.34 -17.29
CA TRP A 641 5.03 5.15 -17.64
C TRP A 641 4.64 4.53 -18.98
N SER A 642 3.38 4.69 -19.41
CA SER A 642 2.93 4.28 -20.75
C SER A 642 3.69 5.04 -21.83
N ARG A 643 3.91 6.34 -21.63
CA ARG A 643 4.64 7.19 -22.58
C ARG A 643 6.12 6.77 -22.63
N VAL A 644 6.72 6.46 -21.48
CA VAL A 644 8.08 5.91 -21.42
C VAL A 644 8.18 4.60 -22.21
N LEU A 645 7.24 3.67 -22.02
CA LEU A 645 7.19 2.40 -22.73
C LEU A 645 7.01 2.60 -24.25
N LEU A 646 6.08 3.45 -24.67
CA LEU A 646 5.81 3.74 -26.08
C LEU A 646 7.01 4.39 -26.77
N ILE A 647 7.66 5.37 -26.12
CA ILE A 647 8.87 5.99 -26.66
C ILE A 647 10.01 4.98 -26.74
N ALA A 648 10.17 4.12 -25.74
CA ALA A 648 11.17 3.04 -25.79
C ALA A 648 10.94 2.09 -26.97
N VAL A 649 9.69 1.66 -27.20
CA VAL A 649 9.31 0.84 -28.36
C VAL A 649 9.57 1.59 -29.67
N ALA A 650 9.21 2.87 -29.75
CA ALA A 650 9.46 3.70 -30.93
C ALA A 650 10.97 3.83 -31.23
N ILE A 651 11.79 4.06 -30.20
CA ILE A 651 13.26 4.11 -30.33
C ILE A 651 13.79 2.78 -30.87
N LEU A 652 13.35 1.64 -30.32
CA LEU A 652 13.76 0.33 -30.81
C LEU A 652 13.34 0.13 -32.27
N GLY A 653 12.10 0.46 -32.62
CA GLY A 653 11.58 0.40 -33.99
C GLY A 653 12.39 1.25 -34.96
N VAL A 654 12.73 2.48 -34.58
CA VAL A 654 13.62 3.35 -35.37
C VAL A 654 14.99 2.72 -35.52
N LEU A 655 15.62 2.21 -34.45
CA LEU A 655 16.94 1.57 -34.52
C LEU A 655 16.97 0.31 -35.40
N PHE A 656 15.86 -0.42 -35.52
CA PHE A 656 15.74 -1.54 -36.45
C PHE A 656 15.73 -1.09 -37.92
N TYR A 657 15.15 0.08 -38.21
CA TYR A 657 15.04 0.63 -39.56
C TYR A 657 16.24 1.52 -39.95
N LYS A 658 16.70 2.39 -39.05
CA LYS A 658 17.71 3.42 -39.29
C LYS A 658 18.52 3.74 -38.02
N PRO A 659 19.87 3.75 -38.08
CA PRO A 659 20.74 3.43 -39.21
C PRO A 659 20.85 1.92 -39.47
N ILE A 660 20.64 1.52 -40.73
CA ILE A 660 20.59 0.12 -41.18
C ILE A 660 21.84 -0.65 -40.71
N GLY A 661 21.62 -1.78 -40.05
CA GLY A 661 22.68 -2.71 -39.65
C GLY A 661 23.44 -2.37 -38.36
N LEU A 662 23.27 -1.17 -37.78
CA LEU A 662 24.02 -0.78 -36.58
C LEU A 662 23.59 -1.59 -35.34
N PHE A 663 22.28 -1.80 -35.16
CA PHE A 663 21.76 -2.69 -34.12
C PHE A 663 22.25 -4.13 -34.30
N LYS A 664 22.16 -4.66 -35.53
CA LYS A 664 22.64 -6.01 -35.87
C LYS A 664 24.13 -6.17 -35.56
N ARG A 665 24.92 -5.15 -35.85
CA ARG A 665 26.36 -5.11 -35.54
C ARG A 665 26.62 -5.12 -34.03
N ILE A 666 25.95 -4.27 -33.26
CA ILE A 666 26.12 -4.26 -31.79
C ILE A 666 25.65 -5.57 -31.14
N ALA A 667 24.56 -6.15 -31.63
CA ALA A 667 24.11 -7.48 -31.19
C ALA A 667 25.13 -8.58 -31.53
N ALA A 668 25.86 -8.46 -32.64
CA ALA A 668 26.93 -9.38 -33.00
C ALA A 668 28.21 -9.17 -32.19
N LEU A 669 28.55 -7.92 -31.82
CA LEU A 669 29.69 -7.59 -30.95
C LEU A 669 29.45 -8.06 -29.51
N TYR A 670 28.21 -7.97 -29.03
CA TYR A 670 27.82 -8.33 -27.67
C TYR A 670 26.72 -9.41 -27.66
N PRO A 671 27.02 -10.64 -28.12
CA PRO A 671 26.02 -11.69 -28.30
C PRO A 671 25.35 -12.14 -27.00
N GLN A 672 26.04 -12.05 -25.86
CA GLN A 672 25.42 -12.42 -24.58
C GLN A 672 24.46 -11.32 -24.09
N LEU A 673 24.83 -10.05 -24.23
CA LEU A 673 23.92 -8.92 -23.95
C LEU A 673 22.67 -8.96 -24.83
N ALA A 674 22.80 -9.34 -26.10
CA ALA A 674 21.65 -9.53 -26.99
C ALA A 674 20.65 -10.59 -26.47
N LYS A 675 21.13 -11.63 -25.76
CA LYS A 675 20.25 -12.58 -25.07
C LYS A 675 19.53 -11.91 -23.90
N GLY A 676 20.23 -11.09 -23.11
CA GLY A 676 19.65 -10.29 -22.03
C GLY A 676 18.56 -9.35 -22.52
N TRP A 677 18.81 -8.64 -23.62
CA TRP A 677 17.83 -7.78 -24.28
C TRP A 677 16.56 -8.51 -24.68
N SER A 678 16.69 -9.68 -25.30
CA SER A 678 15.52 -10.51 -25.62
C SER A 678 14.76 -10.99 -24.40
N GLY A 679 15.46 -11.23 -23.28
CA GLY A 679 14.84 -11.55 -22.00
C GLY A 679 14.03 -10.38 -21.43
N ILE A 680 14.51 -9.14 -21.59
CA ILE A 680 13.78 -7.94 -21.16
C ILE A 680 12.53 -7.75 -22.02
N ILE A 681 12.59 -7.99 -23.33
CA ILE A 681 11.39 -7.93 -24.19
C ILE A 681 10.34 -8.94 -23.71
N LEU A 682 10.76 -10.18 -23.40
CA LEU A 682 9.89 -11.20 -22.83
C LEU A 682 9.32 -10.76 -21.47
N ALA A 683 10.16 -10.20 -20.59
CA ALA A 683 9.73 -9.67 -19.30
C ALA A 683 8.73 -8.52 -19.45
N CYS A 684 8.89 -7.65 -20.44
CA CYS A 684 7.92 -6.58 -20.73
C CYS A 684 6.57 -7.16 -21.16
N GLY A 685 6.57 -8.15 -22.06
CA GLY A 685 5.33 -8.79 -22.52
C GLY A 685 4.59 -9.53 -21.40
N ILE A 686 5.31 -10.37 -20.64
CA ILE A 686 4.71 -11.12 -19.51
C ILE A 686 4.32 -10.16 -18.39
N GLY A 687 5.18 -9.21 -18.07
CA GLY A 687 4.94 -8.22 -17.02
C GLY A 687 3.71 -7.37 -17.30
N PHE A 688 3.50 -6.97 -18.56
CA PHE A 688 2.32 -6.26 -19.01
C PHE A 688 1.03 -7.07 -18.83
N LEU A 689 1.06 -8.38 -19.09
CA LEU A 689 -0.12 -9.24 -19.05
C LEU A 689 -0.52 -9.67 -17.64
N VAL A 690 0.46 -9.93 -16.77
CA VAL A 690 0.20 -10.64 -15.51
C VAL A 690 0.03 -9.69 -14.32
N ASN A 691 0.69 -8.53 -14.33
CA ASN A 691 0.64 -7.57 -13.22
C ASN A 691 -0.57 -6.64 -13.30
N ASP A 692 -1.07 -6.21 -12.14
CA ASP A 692 -2.19 -5.25 -12.04
C ASP A 692 -1.81 -3.88 -12.61
N SER A 693 -0.55 -3.46 -12.49
CA SER A 693 0.02 -2.30 -13.19
C SER A 693 1.18 -2.72 -14.11
N GLY A 694 0.91 -3.68 -15.00
CA GLY A 694 1.92 -4.29 -15.87
C GLY A 694 2.64 -3.33 -16.79
N VAL A 695 1.96 -2.26 -17.22
CA VAL A 695 2.58 -1.13 -17.95
C VAL A 695 3.79 -0.57 -17.20
N VAL A 696 3.69 -0.42 -15.88
CA VAL A 696 4.75 0.16 -15.03
C VAL A 696 5.95 -0.78 -14.97
N THR A 697 5.71 -2.07 -14.70
CA THR A 697 6.79 -3.08 -14.67
C THR A 697 7.49 -3.17 -16.03
N ALA A 698 6.74 -3.20 -17.13
CA ALA A 698 7.30 -3.21 -18.48
C ALA A 698 8.10 -1.94 -18.78
N ALA A 699 7.57 -0.75 -18.46
CA ALA A 699 8.27 0.52 -18.65
C ALA A 699 9.58 0.59 -17.85
N MET A 700 9.61 0.07 -16.62
CA MET A 700 10.82 0.04 -15.82
C MET A 700 11.88 -0.92 -16.36
N SER A 701 11.47 -2.12 -16.78
CA SER A 701 12.40 -3.08 -17.38
C SER A 701 12.95 -2.57 -18.72
N ILE A 702 12.12 -1.95 -19.56
CA ILE A 702 12.54 -1.50 -20.90
C ILE A 702 13.56 -0.36 -20.86
N ILE A 703 13.61 0.44 -19.79
CA ILE A 703 14.65 1.47 -19.59
C ILE A 703 16.04 0.85 -19.69
N TYR A 704 16.26 -0.30 -19.04
CA TYR A 704 17.54 -1.01 -19.06
C TYR A 704 17.87 -1.56 -20.46
N LEU A 705 16.85 -2.01 -21.20
CA LEU A 705 17.02 -2.42 -22.59
C LEU A 705 17.45 -1.25 -23.48
N THR A 706 16.68 -0.17 -23.50
CA THR A 706 16.93 0.96 -24.40
C THR A 706 18.21 1.70 -24.04
N THR A 707 18.44 1.97 -22.75
CA THR A 707 19.63 2.70 -22.31
C THR A 707 20.90 1.91 -22.62
N THR A 708 20.94 0.59 -22.39
CA THR A 708 22.16 -0.19 -22.67
C THR A 708 22.47 -0.26 -24.16
N ILE A 709 21.45 -0.44 -25.02
CA ILE A 709 21.63 -0.42 -26.47
C ILE A 709 22.16 0.95 -26.93
N LEU A 710 21.48 2.04 -26.54
CA LEU A 710 21.84 3.40 -26.93
C LEU A 710 23.24 3.79 -26.42
N TYR A 711 23.57 3.44 -25.18
CA TYR A 711 24.87 3.71 -24.60
C TYR A 711 26.00 3.00 -25.34
N LEU A 712 25.85 1.70 -25.65
CA LEU A 712 26.87 0.97 -26.40
C LEU A 712 27.02 1.50 -27.83
N LEU A 713 25.92 1.90 -28.48
CA LEU A 713 25.97 2.51 -29.81
C LEU A 713 26.74 3.84 -29.80
N LEU A 714 26.49 4.72 -28.83
CA LEU A 714 27.21 6.00 -28.72
C LEU A 714 28.72 5.81 -28.51
N ASN A 715 29.11 4.82 -27.69
CA ASN A 715 30.52 4.56 -27.39
C ASN A 715 31.25 3.75 -28.48
N ASP A 716 30.58 2.86 -29.23
CA ASP A 716 31.18 2.18 -30.40
C ASP A 716 31.46 3.15 -31.54
N ILE A 717 30.60 4.15 -31.76
CA ILE A 717 30.84 5.19 -32.77
C ILE A 717 32.07 6.04 -32.38
N LYS A 718 32.26 6.37 -31.09
CA LYS A 718 33.45 7.11 -30.60
C LYS A 718 34.76 6.38 -30.90
N ALA A 719 34.81 5.06 -30.71
CA ALA A 719 36.01 4.27 -30.94
C ALA A 719 36.47 4.26 -32.42
N LYS A 720 35.59 4.60 -33.37
CA LYS A 720 35.89 4.61 -34.81
C LYS A 720 36.27 5.96 -35.38
N ASP A 721 35.92 7.07 -34.75
CA ASP A 721 36.35 8.41 -35.20
C ASP A 721 37.77 8.75 -34.66
N ILE A 722 38.43 7.79 -33.99
CA ILE A 722 39.79 7.88 -33.42
C ILE A 722 40.79 7.06 -34.27
N ILE A 723 40.32 6.31 -35.26
CA ILE A 723 41.11 5.59 -36.28
C ILE A 723 40.80 6.25 -37.62
#